data_AF-A0A1I4XMQ4-F1
#
_entry.id   AF-A0A1I4XMQ4-F1
#
_cell.length_a   1.000
_cell.length_b   1.000
_cell.length_c   1.000
_cell.angle_alpha   90.00
_cell.angle_beta   90.00
_cell.angle_gamma   90.00
#
_symmetry.space_group_name_H-M   'P 1'
#
loop_
_entity.id
_entity.type
_entity.pdbx_description
1 polymer ?
#
loop_
_entity_poly.entity_id
_entity_poly.type
_entity_poly.pdbx_seq_one_letter_code
_entity_poly.pdbx_strand_id
1 'polypeptide(L)'
;MTMRTLPLRVAPVPGEALDSWLAALAYRLHTPLGDLLPEIAPVDGREPTKPHLHIPTEWTVLLRPAELAMLATVTGTDPAMLEAMTLAHYDGHAVIIDTATRRVQRWRLWGRKSGSRYCPDCLAETGGRWQLTWRLGWSFACTRHHRLLADTCPDCGRVPRRRLLQDLTAPGHCVQPASSHEVGRNAARCGSDLTQTTTTRFPADHPLLRAQRAILAAIADGIATFGVYADEPQPAISALSDLRALAARILNTERDILPDIPKDLLAVYNQARNLDSGHHRPAYAQHRPGFMAPAHAAVAALGATAGFTILDADTIQDAGNRIRWLVESTRERGAAASPTTIGNWGKGTSSRLKAVQISGLGPLLKPSDQVRHRIAAATPCHRLPVAGSPPRQHRVPSLIWTEWALRLQPDQGFYLHTLRSGLSTVLLLAGTKHILPDAARLLGAHALDATRVLQTLTATGHWPHVLTALTRLSDYLDEADVPIDYHRRRRLIYDNILTEDRWRETCRNTGTPVHHGRRFHFARRLLFETTSGLRPDQAPVSFAPCPSENPAAYVRFTTELTPELAAGLEELALEFLTRHDIHDEPVGWQPPLDLIRGLTLPGHDPGQVDLQALHQQVRGNRRSLAEAAESLGTTLDVARFLLGKHPAPRQLRTEKQVHATGGRSLEARTALPKDRLVELYCEQRRSLREIAAQFGVSRGVIRVLLDDYGITPREAQPEPKIMVSRDWLYDQYVYHRRTLPDLAQETGMSTANMARWAKTHDIPLRSRGGASHDQIRRTQQEAAAAPEILRPALVGHGAWERLERFAAASSYRTITEAARTLGLRQSPLTTQINRLEHDLGGSLLERAERGRPMRLTQLGRDVVAAVRRHREPAS
;
A
#
# COMPACT_ATOMS: atom_id res chain seq x y z
N MET A 1 -7.82 80.93 -5.14
CA MET A 1 -6.70 81.31 -6.03
C MET A 1 -6.74 80.43 -7.26
N THR A 2 -6.68 81.00 -8.47
CA THR A 2 -6.49 80.22 -9.70
C THR A 2 -5.06 79.69 -9.74
N MET A 3 -4.89 78.37 -9.60
CA MET A 3 -3.58 77.72 -9.64
C MET A 3 -2.97 77.85 -11.04
N ARG A 4 -1.74 78.35 -11.13
CA ARG A 4 -0.99 78.47 -12.39
C ARG A 4 0.16 77.48 -12.40
N THR A 5 0.42 76.89 -13.55
CA THR A 5 1.56 76.00 -13.76
C THR A 5 2.87 76.79 -13.74
N LEU A 6 3.93 76.23 -13.15
CA LEU A 6 5.25 76.85 -13.06
C LEU A 6 5.86 77.07 -14.47
N PRO A 7 6.42 78.25 -14.75
CA PRO A 7 7.02 78.55 -16.05
C PRO A 7 8.32 77.77 -16.30
N LEU A 8 9.07 77.49 -15.23
CA LEU A 8 10.29 76.69 -15.26
C LEU A 8 10.01 75.31 -14.66
N ARG A 9 10.23 74.27 -15.45
CA ARG A 9 9.94 72.87 -15.10
C ARG A 9 11.21 72.03 -15.18
N VAL A 10 11.24 70.97 -14.37
CA VAL A 10 12.31 69.97 -14.36
C VAL A 10 11.64 68.62 -14.55
N ALA A 11 12.02 67.87 -15.59
CA ALA A 11 11.50 66.52 -15.79
C ALA A 11 12.04 65.59 -14.67
N PRO A 12 11.20 64.72 -14.08
CA PRO A 12 11.67 63.60 -13.26
C PRO A 12 12.57 62.66 -14.07
N VAL A 13 13.57 62.06 -13.41
CA VAL A 13 14.31 60.93 -14.02
C VAL A 13 13.64 59.60 -13.66
N PRO A 14 13.83 58.53 -14.46
CA PRO A 14 13.24 57.22 -14.15
C PRO A 14 13.62 56.73 -12.74
N GLY A 15 12.62 56.29 -11.98
CA GLY A 15 12.79 55.76 -10.63
C GLY A 15 13.10 56.79 -9.55
N GLU A 16 13.02 58.09 -9.85
CA GLU A 16 13.39 59.14 -8.91
C GLU A 16 12.45 59.24 -7.69
N ALA A 17 13.02 59.54 -6.51
CA ALA A 17 12.22 59.88 -5.34
C ALA A 17 11.63 61.30 -5.40
N LEU A 18 10.40 61.48 -4.91
CA LEU A 18 9.69 62.78 -4.92
C LEU A 18 10.52 63.90 -4.28
N ASP A 19 11.17 63.64 -3.16
CA ASP A 19 11.99 64.64 -2.48
C ASP A 19 13.30 64.98 -3.21
N SER A 20 13.79 64.08 -4.07
CA SER A 20 14.92 64.38 -4.95
C SER A 20 14.50 65.32 -6.07
N TRP A 21 13.36 65.04 -6.68
CA TRP A 21 12.87 65.86 -7.78
C TRP A 21 12.48 67.26 -7.32
N LEU A 22 11.77 67.38 -6.19
CA LEU A 22 11.43 68.67 -5.58
C LEU A 22 12.69 69.46 -5.20
N ALA A 23 13.74 68.79 -4.73
CA ALA A 23 15.03 69.43 -4.46
C ALA A 23 15.67 70.03 -5.70
N ALA A 24 15.65 69.28 -6.81
CA ALA A 24 16.23 69.74 -8.05
C ALA A 24 15.39 70.83 -8.72
N LEU A 25 14.05 70.78 -8.57
CA LEU A 25 13.16 71.86 -8.99
C LEU A 25 13.45 73.14 -8.19
N ALA A 26 13.55 73.06 -6.87
CA ALA A 26 13.92 74.18 -6.00
C ALA A 26 15.29 74.77 -6.38
N TYR A 27 16.29 73.91 -6.61
CA TYR A 27 17.62 74.33 -7.05
C TYR A 27 17.57 75.04 -8.41
N ARG A 28 16.81 74.51 -9.38
CA ARG A 28 16.64 75.12 -10.71
C ARG A 28 15.91 76.46 -10.67
N LEU A 29 14.97 76.63 -9.74
CA LEU A 29 14.24 77.87 -9.50
C LEU A 29 15.02 78.86 -8.63
N HIS A 30 16.22 78.52 -8.16
CA HIS A 30 16.98 79.30 -7.19
C HIS A 30 16.18 79.69 -5.94
N THR A 31 15.21 78.85 -5.56
CA THR A 31 14.27 79.13 -4.47
C THR A 31 14.40 78.04 -3.42
N PRO A 32 14.67 78.37 -2.14
CA PRO A 32 14.71 77.38 -1.07
C PRO A 32 13.40 76.60 -1.00
N LEU A 33 13.49 75.29 -0.75
CA LEU A 33 12.33 74.41 -0.81
C LEU A 33 11.26 74.74 0.25
N GLY A 34 11.67 75.28 1.41
CA GLY A 34 10.75 75.77 2.44
C GLY A 34 9.89 76.96 2.02
N ASP A 35 10.38 77.76 1.06
CA ASP A 35 9.66 78.90 0.50
C ASP A 35 8.84 78.47 -0.75
N LEU A 36 9.31 77.48 -1.50
CA LEU A 36 8.61 76.94 -2.67
C LEU A 36 7.39 76.08 -2.31
N LEU A 37 7.50 75.21 -1.29
CA LEU A 37 6.47 74.23 -0.94
C LEU A 37 5.09 74.83 -0.61
N PRO A 38 4.97 75.91 0.20
CA PRO A 38 3.68 76.51 0.49
C PRO A 38 2.94 77.01 -0.76
N GLU A 39 3.68 77.46 -1.77
CA GLU A 39 3.14 77.99 -3.02
C GLU A 39 2.69 76.90 -3.99
N ILE A 40 3.42 75.77 -4.05
CA ILE A 40 3.12 74.70 -5.00
C ILE A 40 2.16 73.65 -4.48
N ALA A 41 1.96 73.59 -3.16
CA ALA A 41 1.00 72.68 -2.55
C ALA A 41 0.52 73.16 -1.15
N PRO A 42 -0.37 74.17 -1.08
CA PRO A 42 -1.04 74.58 0.15
C PRO A 42 -1.88 73.43 0.74
N VAL A 43 -1.52 72.99 1.95
CA VAL A 43 -2.21 71.88 2.64
C VAL A 43 -3.27 72.44 3.57
N ASP A 44 -4.55 72.13 3.33
CA ASP A 44 -5.65 72.49 4.23
C ASP A 44 -5.45 71.86 5.63
N GLY A 45 -5.58 72.68 6.69
CA GLY A 45 -5.60 72.22 8.08
C GLY A 45 -4.26 72.21 8.82
N ARG A 46 -3.19 72.78 8.27
CA ARG A 46 -1.97 73.15 9.04
C ARG A 46 -1.97 74.66 9.26
N GLU A 47 -1.85 75.10 10.50
CA GLU A 47 -1.87 76.54 10.82
C GLU A 47 -0.81 77.31 10.00
N PRO A 48 -1.17 78.44 9.35
CA PRO A 48 -0.26 79.29 8.58
C PRO A 48 0.83 79.98 9.43
N THR A 49 0.79 79.82 10.75
CA THR A 49 1.57 80.62 11.72
C THR A 49 3.04 80.20 11.84
N LYS A 50 3.48 79.13 11.16
CA LYS A 50 4.89 78.73 11.09
C LYS A 50 5.28 78.33 9.66
N PRO A 51 6.17 79.08 8.96
CA PRO A 51 6.69 78.67 7.65
C PRO A 51 7.24 77.24 7.75
N HIS A 52 6.77 76.36 6.87
CA HIS A 52 7.09 74.94 6.92
C HIS A 52 8.52 74.70 6.45
N LEU A 53 9.44 74.53 7.40
CA LEU A 53 10.88 74.37 7.17
C LEU A 53 11.29 73.07 6.45
N HIS A 54 10.38 72.18 6.04
CA HIS A 54 10.70 70.86 5.48
C HIS A 54 9.57 70.30 4.59
N ILE A 55 9.92 69.49 3.57
CA ILE A 55 8.94 68.59 2.92
C ILE A 55 8.34 67.68 4.00
N PRO A 56 7.02 67.51 4.08
CA PRO A 56 6.41 66.55 4.98
C PRO A 56 6.95 65.14 4.69
N THR A 57 7.53 64.47 5.67
CA THR A 57 8.02 63.08 5.50
C THR A 57 6.94 62.13 4.97
N GLU A 58 5.67 62.44 5.26
CA GLU A 58 4.50 61.72 4.78
C GLU A 58 4.36 61.75 3.25
N TRP A 59 4.77 62.82 2.56
CA TRP A 59 4.69 62.92 1.10
C TRP A 59 5.67 62.00 0.38
N THR A 60 6.83 61.74 0.99
CA THR A 60 7.75 60.73 0.46
C THR A 60 7.21 59.31 0.61
N VAL A 61 6.18 59.13 1.45
CA VAL A 61 5.51 57.85 1.66
C VAL A 61 4.30 57.73 0.75
N LEU A 62 3.35 58.65 0.84
CA LEU A 62 2.09 58.63 0.10
C LEU A 62 1.52 60.06 -0.03
N LEU A 63 1.16 60.45 -1.25
CA LEU A 63 0.41 61.68 -1.52
C LEU A 63 -1.10 61.39 -1.44
N ARG A 64 -1.86 62.27 -0.79
CA ARG A 64 -3.33 62.19 -0.84
C ARG A 64 -3.85 62.67 -2.20
N PRO A 65 -5.05 62.25 -2.62
CA PRO A 65 -5.60 62.65 -3.93
C PRO A 65 -5.60 64.16 -4.19
N ALA A 66 -5.91 64.97 -3.18
CA ALA A 66 -5.88 66.44 -3.29
C ALA A 66 -4.45 66.99 -3.47
N GLU A 67 -3.48 66.47 -2.70
CA GLU A 67 -2.07 66.87 -2.79
C GLU A 67 -1.48 66.48 -4.16
N LEU A 68 -1.84 65.28 -4.65
CA LEU A 68 -1.42 64.77 -5.95
C LEU A 68 -1.96 65.63 -7.10
N ALA A 69 -3.27 65.91 -7.11
CA ALA A 69 -3.91 66.73 -8.14
C ALA A 69 -3.33 68.16 -8.19
N MET A 70 -3.07 68.72 -7.01
CA MET A 70 -2.47 70.04 -6.86
C MET A 70 -1.04 70.08 -7.40
N LEU A 71 -0.18 69.16 -6.95
CA LEU A 71 1.19 69.07 -7.44
C LEU A 71 1.23 68.82 -8.94
N ALA A 72 0.36 67.95 -9.47
CA ALA A 72 0.26 67.68 -10.90
C ALA A 72 -0.09 68.97 -11.68
N THR A 73 -1.06 69.73 -11.20
CA THR A 73 -1.52 70.98 -11.83
C THR A 73 -0.42 72.05 -11.82
N VAL A 74 0.20 72.29 -10.67
CA VAL A 74 1.19 73.37 -10.50
C VAL A 74 2.51 73.04 -11.21
N THR A 75 2.93 71.78 -11.19
CA THR A 75 4.21 71.38 -11.81
C THR A 75 4.06 70.98 -13.29
N GLY A 76 2.83 70.74 -13.74
CA GLY A 76 2.55 70.21 -15.08
C GLY A 76 3.07 68.79 -15.27
N THR A 77 3.13 68.01 -14.18
CA THR A 77 3.62 66.63 -14.17
C THR A 77 2.44 65.67 -14.09
N ASP A 78 2.52 64.55 -14.80
CA ASP A 78 1.52 63.49 -14.76
C ASP A 78 1.32 62.97 -13.32
N PRO A 79 0.06 62.91 -12.80
CA PRO A 79 -0.24 62.31 -11.50
C PRO A 79 0.35 60.91 -11.30
N ALA A 80 0.33 60.05 -12.31
CA ALA A 80 0.85 58.68 -12.17
C ALA A 80 2.37 58.68 -11.96
N MET A 81 3.10 59.57 -12.63
CA MET A 81 4.54 59.76 -12.40
C MET A 81 4.81 60.25 -10.97
N LEU A 82 4.04 61.23 -10.47
CA LEU A 82 4.20 61.72 -9.09
C LEU A 82 3.93 60.64 -8.04
N GLU A 83 2.93 59.79 -8.27
CA GLU A 83 2.65 58.65 -7.40
C GLU A 83 3.79 57.61 -7.43
N ALA A 84 4.33 57.29 -8.62
CA ALA A 84 5.47 56.41 -8.81
C ALA A 84 6.77 56.89 -8.13
N MET A 85 6.85 58.18 -7.80
CA MET A 85 7.97 58.79 -7.06
C MET A 85 7.81 58.72 -5.53
N THR A 86 6.73 58.10 -5.03
CA THR A 86 6.47 57.90 -3.59
C THR A 86 6.56 56.42 -3.22
N LEU A 87 6.76 56.11 -1.93
CA LEU A 87 6.79 54.71 -1.47
C LEU A 87 5.46 53.96 -1.65
N ALA A 88 4.35 54.66 -1.91
CA ALA A 88 3.06 54.07 -2.25
C ALA A 88 3.14 53.15 -3.48
N HIS A 89 4.06 53.46 -4.41
CA HIS A 89 4.39 52.59 -5.55
C HIS A 89 4.80 51.17 -5.14
N TYR A 90 5.34 50.99 -3.94
CA TYR A 90 5.80 49.70 -3.42
C TYR A 90 4.89 49.12 -2.33
N ASP A 91 3.74 49.74 -2.04
CA ASP A 91 2.82 49.26 -1.01
C ASP A 91 2.25 47.90 -1.39
N GLY A 92 2.21 46.97 -0.44
CA GLY A 92 1.79 45.59 -0.67
C GLY A 92 2.82 44.70 -1.37
N HIS A 93 3.91 45.25 -1.92
CA HIS A 93 4.95 44.49 -2.62
C HIS A 93 6.29 44.48 -1.87
N ALA A 94 6.82 45.65 -1.50
CA ALA A 94 8.11 45.78 -0.78
C ALA A 94 7.99 46.51 0.57
N VAL A 95 6.92 47.28 0.76
CA VAL A 95 6.59 47.95 2.03
C VAL A 95 5.11 47.74 2.37
N ILE A 96 4.74 48.01 3.61
CA ILE A 96 3.33 48.10 4.03
C ILE A 96 3.11 49.48 4.62
N ILE A 97 2.16 50.22 4.07
CA ILE A 97 1.85 51.59 4.45
C ILE A 97 0.52 51.61 5.21
N ASP A 98 0.53 52.29 6.35
CA ASP A 98 -0.71 52.75 6.97
C ASP A 98 -1.15 54.02 6.23
N THR A 99 -2.22 53.92 5.43
CA THR A 99 -2.72 55.00 4.58
C THR A 99 -3.31 56.16 5.40
N ALA A 100 -3.82 55.90 6.60
CA ALA A 100 -4.37 56.92 7.49
C ALA A 100 -3.25 57.80 8.07
N THR A 101 -2.17 57.17 8.55
CA THR A 101 -1.03 57.87 9.15
C THR A 101 0.10 58.21 8.18
N ARG A 102 0.02 57.71 6.93
CA ARG A 102 1.05 57.82 5.87
C ARG A 102 2.43 57.37 6.35
N ARG A 103 2.47 56.24 7.05
CA ARG A 103 3.70 55.68 7.67
C ARG A 103 3.96 54.26 7.21
N VAL A 104 5.23 53.97 6.95
CA VAL A 104 5.72 52.62 6.68
C VAL A 104 5.77 51.80 7.96
N GLN A 105 5.20 50.60 7.94
CA GLN A 105 5.26 49.65 9.05
C GLN A 105 6.67 49.04 9.17
N ARG A 106 7.45 49.55 10.13
CA ARG A 106 8.88 49.21 10.29
C ARG A 106 9.19 47.74 10.62
N TRP A 107 8.22 47.03 11.20
CA TRP A 107 8.33 45.63 11.63
C TRP A 107 7.91 44.63 10.54
N ARG A 108 7.40 45.11 9.40
CA ARG A 108 7.06 44.32 8.21
C ARG A 108 8.08 44.61 7.11
N LEU A 109 8.44 43.59 6.33
CA LEU A 109 9.24 43.69 5.10
C LEU A 109 10.48 44.61 5.17
N TRP A 110 11.18 44.69 6.31
CA TRP A 110 12.28 45.63 6.51
C TRP A 110 11.93 47.08 6.07
N GLY A 111 10.73 47.54 6.44
CA GLY A 111 10.31 48.92 6.23
C GLY A 111 11.24 49.91 6.95
N ARG A 112 11.72 50.93 6.22
CA ARG A 112 12.50 52.04 6.79
C ARG A 112 11.58 53.20 7.18
N LYS A 113 11.90 53.85 8.30
CA LYS A 113 11.15 55.04 8.75
C LYS A 113 11.49 56.28 7.94
N SER A 114 12.79 56.49 7.68
CA SER A 114 13.31 57.68 7.02
C SER A 114 14.76 57.47 6.59
N GLY A 115 15.27 58.42 5.81
CA GLY A 115 16.61 58.35 5.22
C GLY A 115 16.63 57.55 3.93
N SER A 116 17.73 57.69 3.20
CA SER A 116 17.98 56.94 1.97
C SER A 116 19.43 56.50 1.92
N ARG A 117 19.65 55.30 1.37
CA ARG A 117 20.96 54.89 0.87
C ARG A 117 21.25 55.59 -0.45
N TYR A 118 22.47 55.46 -0.96
CA TYR A 118 22.81 55.96 -2.28
C TYR A 118 23.98 55.24 -2.94
N CYS A 119 24.01 55.27 -4.26
CA CYS A 119 25.19 54.95 -5.04
C CYS A 119 25.87 56.25 -5.45
N PRO A 120 27.15 56.47 -5.07
CA PRO A 120 27.89 57.69 -5.41
C PRO A 120 28.03 57.89 -6.93
N ASP A 121 28.26 56.78 -7.66
CA ASP A 121 28.40 56.80 -9.12
C ASP A 121 27.06 57.15 -9.81
N CYS A 122 25.93 56.54 -9.40
CA CYS A 122 24.61 56.93 -9.92
C CYS A 122 24.26 58.39 -9.60
N LEU A 123 24.64 58.89 -8.42
CA LEU A 123 24.43 60.30 -8.08
C LEU A 123 25.23 61.21 -9.01
N ALA A 124 26.49 60.88 -9.30
CA ALA A 124 27.32 61.64 -10.24
C ALA A 124 26.70 61.66 -11.64
N GLU A 125 26.32 60.49 -12.17
CA GLU A 125 25.77 60.33 -13.52
C GLU A 125 24.44 61.05 -13.74
N THR A 126 23.62 61.15 -12.70
CA THR A 126 22.28 61.75 -12.80
C THR A 126 22.26 63.24 -12.45
N GLY A 127 23.38 63.82 -12.02
CA GLY A 127 23.41 65.20 -11.52
C GLY A 127 22.75 65.32 -10.13
N GLY A 128 22.98 64.35 -9.26
CA GLY A 128 22.57 64.35 -7.85
C GLY A 128 21.14 63.86 -7.59
N ARG A 129 20.55 63.10 -8.52
CA ARG A 129 19.16 62.61 -8.44
C ARG A 129 19.08 61.26 -7.73
N TRP A 130 18.23 61.17 -6.71
CA TRP A 130 18.13 60.00 -5.85
C TRP A 130 17.04 59.05 -6.33
N GLN A 131 17.36 57.76 -6.31
CA GLN A 131 16.42 56.71 -6.66
C GLN A 131 15.51 56.37 -5.48
N LEU A 132 14.20 56.23 -5.75
CA LEU A 132 13.20 55.83 -4.77
C LEU A 132 13.52 54.45 -4.18
N THR A 133 14.02 53.53 -5.00
CA THR A 133 14.42 52.17 -4.57
C THR A 133 15.43 52.19 -3.42
N TRP A 134 16.29 53.21 -3.32
CA TRP A 134 17.28 53.31 -2.24
C TRP A 134 16.69 53.59 -0.85
N ARG A 135 15.41 53.97 -0.79
CA ARG A 135 14.65 54.12 0.47
C ARG A 135 14.15 52.77 1.01
N LEU A 136 14.20 51.70 0.22
CA LEU A 136 13.79 50.36 0.65
C LEU A 136 14.86 49.72 1.57
N GLY A 137 14.42 48.93 2.56
CA GLY A 137 15.32 48.12 3.39
C GLY A 137 16.13 47.09 2.60
N TRP A 138 15.56 46.66 1.48
CA TRP A 138 16.04 45.63 0.55
C TRP A 138 17.09 46.11 -0.47
N SER A 139 17.32 47.42 -0.57
CA SER A 139 18.34 47.98 -1.45
C SER A 139 19.63 48.16 -0.67
N PHE A 140 20.57 47.23 -0.79
CA PHE A 140 21.88 47.28 -0.11
C PHE A 140 23.06 47.40 -1.07
N ALA A 141 22.87 47.08 -2.36
CA ALA A 141 23.91 47.22 -3.38
C ALA A 141 23.37 47.87 -4.67
N CYS A 142 24.26 48.54 -5.38
CA CYS A 142 24.05 49.01 -6.75
C CYS A 142 24.43 47.90 -7.72
N THR A 143 23.47 47.43 -8.51
CA THR A 143 23.65 46.39 -9.52
C THR A 143 24.26 46.92 -10.82
N ARG A 144 24.25 48.25 -11.03
CA ARG A 144 24.89 48.91 -12.19
C ARG A 144 26.38 49.14 -11.97
N HIS A 145 26.76 49.64 -10.79
CA HIS A 145 28.16 49.95 -10.44
C HIS A 145 28.81 48.89 -9.54
N HIS A 146 28.14 47.77 -9.35
CA HIS A 146 28.62 46.58 -8.64
C HIS A 146 29.22 46.90 -7.26
N ARG A 147 28.53 47.73 -6.46
CA ARG A 147 29.05 48.25 -5.19
C ARG A 147 28.02 48.30 -4.09
N LEU A 148 28.45 48.24 -2.84
CA LEU A 148 27.56 48.51 -1.71
C LEU A 148 27.06 49.96 -1.76
N LEU A 149 25.78 50.16 -1.43
CA LEU A 149 25.25 51.50 -1.28
C LEU A 149 25.79 52.13 0.01
N ALA A 150 26.07 53.42 -0.04
CA ALA A 150 26.43 54.20 1.13
C ALA A 150 25.18 54.49 1.98
N ASP A 151 25.30 54.37 3.30
CA ASP A 151 24.21 54.66 4.25
C ASP A 151 24.38 56.00 4.98
N THR A 152 25.61 56.51 5.05
CA THR A 152 25.98 57.71 5.82
C THR A 152 26.84 58.63 4.96
N CYS A 153 26.84 59.92 5.31
CA CYS A 153 27.84 60.88 4.81
C CYS A 153 29.21 60.54 5.42
N PRO A 154 30.31 60.52 4.64
CA PRO A 154 31.65 60.27 5.16
C PRO A 154 32.12 61.36 6.14
N ASP A 155 31.73 62.62 5.93
CA ASP A 155 32.23 63.74 6.73
C ASP A 155 31.46 63.92 8.05
N CYS A 156 30.12 63.91 8.00
CA CYS A 156 29.29 64.16 9.18
C CYS A 156 28.72 62.89 9.83
N GLY A 157 28.93 61.71 9.24
CA GLY A 157 28.47 60.42 9.77
C GLY A 157 26.94 60.22 9.80
N ARG A 158 26.16 61.17 9.27
CA ARG A 158 24.68 61.13 9.34
C ARG A 158 24.07 60.47 8.12
N VAL A 159 22.91 59.85 8.32
CA VAL A 159 22.10 59.26 7.25
C VAL A 159 21.52 60.38 6.36
N PRO A 160 21.83 60.40 5.05
CA PRO A 160 21.26 61.38 4.13
C PRO A 160 19.73 61.27 4.03
N ARG A 161 19.09 62.38 3.62
CA ARG A 161 17.64 62.45 3.38
C ARG A 161 16.75 62.06 4.58
N ARG A 162 17.29 62.06 5.81
CA ARG A 162 16.53 61.80 7.05
C ARG A 162 15.61 62.97 7.43
N ARG A 163 16.05 64.18 7.13
CA ARG A 163 15.29 65.44 7.19
C ARG A 163 15.34 66.02 5.77
N LEU A 164 14.23 66.54 5.29
CA LEU A 164 14.09 67.02 3.93
C LEU A 164 14.49 68.51 3.86
N LEU A 165 15.06 68.92 2.73
CA LEU A 165 15.88 70.12 2.55
C LEU A 165 15.29 71.43 3.11
N GLN A 166 16.14 72.20 3.81
CA GLN A 166 15.87 73.57 4.28
C GLN A 166 16.47 74.64 3.36
N ASP A 167 17.63 74.38 2.77
CA ASP A 167 18.46 75.39 2.08
C ASP A 167 18.66 75.06 0.59
N LEU A 168 19.05 76.08 -0.18
CA LEU A 168 19.40 75.96 -1.60
C LEU A 168 20.79 75.31 -1.74
N THR A 169 20.86 73.99 -1.52
CA THR A 169 22.07 73.21 -1.74
C THR A 169 22.01 72.49 -3.09
N ALA A 170 23.14 72.43 -3.79
CA ALA A 170 23.24 71.66 -5.03
C ALA A 170 22.82 70.19 -4.81
N PRO A 171 22.05 69.58 -5.73
CA PRO A 171 21.80 68.15 -5.73
C PRO A 171 23.10 67.34 -5.58
N GLY A 172 23.02 66.18 -4.94
CA GLY A 172 24.19 65.33 -4.67
C GLY A 172 25.02 65.71 -3.44
N HIS A 173 24.74 66.83 -2.76
CA HIS A 173 25.49 67.25 -1.57
C HIS A 173 24.75 66.93 -0.25
N CYS A 174 25.51 66.80 0.83
CA CYS A 174 24.99 66.50 2.16
C CYS A 174 24.31 67.71 2.78
N VAL A 175 23.02 67.54 3.13
CA VAL A 175 22.20 68.61 3.72
C VAL A 175 21.87 68.35 5.20
N GLN A 176 22.59 67.43 5.82
CA GLN A 176 22.49 67.23 7.26
C GLN A 176 23.23 68.36 7.99
N PRO A 177 22.81 68.76 9.21
CA PRO A 177 23.55 69.75 9.99
C PRO A 177 24.96 69.26 10.27
N ALA A 178 25.95 70.16 10.27
CA ALA A 178 27.36 69.87 10.48
C ALA A 178 27.64 69.38 11.92
N SER A 179 26.98 69.98 12.92
CA SER A 179 27.12 69.61 14.34
C SER A 179 25.80 69.09 14.94
N SER A 180 25.87 68.33 16.05
CA SER A 180 24.72 67.77 16.80
C SER A 180 23.98 68.80 17.65
N HIS A 181 24.67 69.88 18.00
CA HIS A 181 24.17 70.93 18.90
C HIS A 181 23.46 72.06 18.15
N GLU A 182 23.72 72.22 16.86
CA GLU A 182 23.04 73.22 16.03
C GLU A 182 21.69 72.69 15.52
N VAL A 183 20.62 73.39 15.91
CA VAL A 183 19.24 73.10 15.51
C VAL A 183 18.60 74.39 15.00
N GLY A 184 17.83 74.29 13.91
CA GLY A 184 17.06 75.41 13.36
C GLY A 184 17.49 75.83 11.94
N ARG A 185 16.84 76.88 11.43
CA ARG A 185 17.00 77.39 10.05
C ARG A 185 18.44 77.81 9.74
N ASN A 186 19.17 78.31 10.73
CA ASN A 186 20.52 78.88 10.57
C ASN A 186 21.66 77.90 10.91
N ALA A 187 21.36 76.63 11.22
CA ALA A 187 22.38 75.64 11.55
C ALA A 187 23.25 75.33 10.31
N ALA A 188 24.57 75.35 10.45
CA ALA A 188 25.49 75.10 9.34
C ALA A 188 25.24 73.70 8.74
N ARG A 189 25.26 73.60 7.41
CA ARG A 189 25.11 72.32 6.70
C ARG A 189 26.47 71.70 6.43
N CYS A 190 26.48 70.37 6.42
CA CYS A 190 27.69 69.59 6.12
C CYS A 190 28.26 69.90 4.74
N GLY A 191 27.41 70.03 3.70
CA GLY A 191 27.86 70.42 2.36
C GLY A 191 28.75 69.40 1.63
N SER A 192 29.09 68.28 2.25
CA SER A 192 29.93 67.23 1.66
C SER A 192 29.39 66.75 0.31
N ASP A 193 30.27 66.64 -0.69
CA ASP A 193 29.93 66.06 -1.98
C ASP A 193 29.80 64.53 -1.85
N LEU A 194 28.55 64.04 -1.86
CA LEU A 194 28.28 62.62 -1.66
C LEU A 194 28.70 61.77 -2.87
N THR A 195 28.94 62.38 -4.03
CA THR A 195 29.42 61.66 -5.24
C THR A 195 30.84 61.12 -5.06
N GLN A 196 31.63 61.71 -4.14
CA GLN A 196 32.99 61.28 -3.83
C GLN A 196 33.06 60.18 -2.76
N THR A 197 31.91 59.64 -2.32
CA THR A 197 31.89 58.63 -1.26
C THR A 197 32.49 57.30 -1.73
N THR A 198 33.44 56.76 -0.98
CA THR A 198 34.05 55.45 -1.26
C THR A 198 33.26 54.33 -0.59
N THR A 199 32.91 53.30 -1.36
CA THR A 199 32.29 52.06 -0.86
C THR A 199 32.84 50.85 -1.59
N THR A 200 32.76 49.67 -0.96
CA THR A 200 33.32 48.44 -1.51
C THR A 200 32.63 48.03 -2.82
N ARG A 201 33.46 47.71 -3.82
CA ARG A 201 33.05 47.13 -5.11
C ARG A 201 33.21 45.61 -5.09
N PHE A 202 32.37 44.92 -5.84
CA PHE A 202 32.35 43.47 -5.97
C PHE A 202 32.36 43.07 -7.46
N PRO A 203 32.85 41.86 -7.80
CA PRO A 203 32.69 41.30 -9.15
C PRO A 203 31.22 41.22 -9.57
N ALA A 204 30.93 41.34 -10.87
CA ALA A 204 29.56 41.41 -11.40
C ALA A 204 28.70 40.16 -11.07
N ASP A 205 29.35 39.00 -10.99
CA ASP A 205 28.81 37.67 -10.68
C ASP A 205 28.75 37.37 -9.17
N HIS A 206 29.22 38.29 -8.33
CA HIS A 206 29.28 38.07 -6.89
C HIS A 206 27.88 37.78 -6.29
N PRO A 207 27.74 36.80 -5.35
CA PRO A 207 26.44 36.37 -4.81
C PRO A 207 25.56 37.50 -4.25
N LEU A 208 26.17 38.51 -3.62
CA LEU A 208 25.48 39.72 -3.15
C LEU A 208 24.76 40.48 -4.27
N LEU A 209 25.38 40.63 -5.44
CA LEU A 209 24.75 41.33 -6.58
C LEU A 209 23.68 40.46 -7.22
N ARG A 210 23.86 39.14 -7.26
CA ARG A 210 22.82 38.20 -7.70
C ARG A 210 21.58 38.29 -6.81
N ALA A 211 21.77 38.26 -5.48
CA ALA A 211 20.69 38.44 -4.51
C ALA A 211 20.00 39.80 -4.67
N GLN A 212 20.76 40.89 -4.80
CA GLN A 212 20.19 42.22 -5.02
C GLN A 212 19.36 42.30 -6.32
N ARG A 213 19.85 41.72 -7.42
CA ARG A 213 19.12 41.67 -8.71
C ARG A 213 17.82 40.89 -8.57
N ALA A 214 17.85 39.69 -8.00
CA ALA A 214 16.67 38.85 -7.83
C ALA A 214 15.62 39.51 -6.92
N ILE A 215 16.05 40.15 -5.83
CA ILE A 215 15.15 40.87 -4.92
C ILE A 215 14.51 42.07 -5.61
N LEU A 216 15.28 42.86 -6.37
CA LEU A 216 14.72 44.01 -7.10
C LEU A 216 13.77 43.58 -8.21
N ALA A 217 14.08 42.50 -8.94
CA ALA A 217 13.17 41.92 -9.94
C ALA A 217 11.86 41.47 -9.28
N ALA A 218 11.93 40.72 -8.17
CA ALA A 218 10.73 40.28 -7.46
C ALA A 218 9.87 41.45 -6.96
N ILE A 219 10.50 42.55 -6.52
CA ILE A 219 9.79 43.78 -6.13
C ILE A 219 9.12 44.45 -7.32
N ALA A 220 9.83 44.58 -8.44
CA ALA A 220 9.32 45.24 -9.65
C ALA A 220 8.15 44.46 -10.28
N ASP A 221 8.27 43.14 -10.34
CA ASP A 221 7.26 42.25 -10.94
C ASP A 221 6.12 41.91 -9.97
N GLY A 222 6.30 42.20 -8.67
CA GLY A 222 5.36 41.85 -7.60
C GLY A 222 5.31 40.36 -7.26
N ILE A 223 6.14 39.53 -7.90
CA ILE A 223 6.17 38.06 -7.78
C ILE A 223 7.64 37.59 -7.75
N ALA A 224 7.95 36.60 -6.93
CA ALA A 224 9.24 35.92 -6.89
C ALA A 224 9.16 34.55 -7.59
N THR A 225 10.12 34.27 -8.47
CA THR A 225 10.20 33.06 -9.30
C THR A 225 11.55 32.34 -9.21
N PHE A 226 12.46 32.78 -8.34
CA PHE A 226 13.80 32.20 -8.19
C PHE A 226 13.80 30.95 -7.28
N GLY A 227 14.75 30.04 -7.53
CA GLY A 227 15.02 28.86 -6.70
C GLY A 227 13.76 28.07 -6.32
N VAL A 228 13.51 27.94 -5.01
CA VAL A 228 12.37 27.18 -4.47
C VAL A 228 10.99 27.76 -4.85
N TYR A 229 10.94 28.90 -5.52
CA TYR A 229 9.72 29.53 -6.04
C TYR A 229 9.51 29.30 -7.55
N ALA A 230 10.43 28.59 -8.24
CA ALA A 230 10.35 28.40 -9.69
C ALA A 230 9.07 27.67 -10.13
N ASP A 231 8.71 26.55 -9.48
CA ASP A 231 7.51 25.78 -9.88
C ASP A 231 6.20 26.38 -9.34
N GLU A 232 6.26 27.18 -8.28
CA GLU A 232 5.09 27.82 -7.67
C GLU A 232 5.46 29.24 -7.22
N PRO A 233 5.35 30.22 -8.14
CA PRO A 233 5.70 31.59 -7.88
C PRO A 233 4.98 32.15 -6.66
N GLN A 234 5.70 32.92 -5.84
CA GLN A 234 5.16 33.50 -4.62
C GLN A 234 5.00 35.01 -4.77
N PRO A 235 3.95 35.64 -4.20
CA PRO A 235 3.87 37.09 -4.11
C PRO A 235 5.14 37.67 -3.46
N ALA A 236 5.63 38.80 -3.97
CA ALA A 236 6.86 39.44 -3.48
C ALA A 236 6.82 39.66 -1.96
N ILE A 237 5.67 40.07 -1.42
CA ILE A 237 5.45 40.26 0.01
C ILE A 237 5.73 39.01 0.85
N SER A 238 5.39 37.82 0.33
CA SER A 238 5.64 36.54 0.99
C SER A 238 7.10 36.14 0.89
N ALA A 239 7.71 36.25 -0.30
CA ALA A 239 9.13 35.96 -0.51
C ALA A 239 10.05 36.89 0.30
N LEU A 240 9.74 38.18 0.39
CA LEU A 240 10.46 39.13 1.24
C LEU A 240 10.21 38.87 2.73
N SER A 241 9.03 38.38 3.11
CA SER A 241 8.78 37.93 4.48
C SER A 241 9.61 36.70 4.83
N ASP A 242 9.79 35.77 3.90
CA ASP A 242 10.65 34.59 4.03
C ASP A 242 12.12 34.98 4.17
N LEU A 243 12.63 35.81 3.25
CA LEU A 243 14.00 36.34 3.29
C LEU A 243 14.26 37.07 4.60
N ARG A 244 13.31 37.88 5.08
CA ARG A 244 13.43 38.59 6.36
C ARG A 244 13.50 37.64 7.53
N ALA A 245 12.68 36.59 7.52
CA ALA A 245 12.66 35.58 8.57
C ALA A 245 14.02 34.86 8.66
N LEU A 246 14.56 34.45 7.51
CA LEU A 246 15.88 33.83 7.42
C LEU A 246 16.97 34.80 7.85
N ALA A 247 17.02 35.99 7.24
CA ALA A 247 18.03 37.00 7.54
C ALA A 247 18.05 37.39 9.02
N ALA A 248 16.88 37.54 9.66
CA ALA A 248 16.80 37.82 11.09
C ALA A 248 17.42 36.69 11.93
N ARG A 249 17.20 35.42 11.56
CA ARG A 249 17.79 34.28 12.28
C ARG A 249 19.29 34.18 12.06
N ILE A 250 19.73 34.31 10.81
CA ILE A 250 21.15 34.28 10.42
C ILE A 250 21.94 35.38 11.15
N LEU A 251 21.42 36.61 11.19
CA LEU A 251 22.06 37.72 11.89
C LEU A 251 22.10 37.59 13.43
N ASN A 252 21.34 36.64 13.98
CA ASN A 252 21.33 36.26 15.41
C ASN A 252 22.18 35.02 15.71
N THR A 253 22.86 34.42 14.73
CA THR A 253 23.74 33.26 14.93
C THR A 253 25.20 33.69 15.08
N GLU A 254 26.01 32.83 15.68
CA GLU A 254 27.46 33.02 15.82
C GLU A 254 28.17 32.95 14.46
N ARG A 255 29.33 33.63 14.38
CA ARG A 255 29.88 34.16 13.12
C ARG A 255 30.65 33.12 12.30
N ASP A 256 31.19 32.11 12.95
CA ASP A 256 32.07 31.11 12.32
C ASP A 256 31.29 30.00 11.60
N ILE A 257 29.95 30.06 11.67
CA ILE A 257 29.04 29.00 11.22
C ILE A 257 28.31 29.39 9.92
N LEU A 258 28.63 30.51 9.27
CA LEU A 258 27.96 30.93 8.03
C LEU A 258 28.56 30.19 6.82
N PRO A 259 27.93 29.13 6.29
CA PRO A 259 28.47 28.41 5.15
C PRO A 259 28.23 29.22 3.86
N ASP A 260 29.11 29.03 2.88
CA ASP A 260 28.95 29.52 1.50
C ASP A 260 28.82 31.05 1.34
N ILE A 261 29.24 31.83 2.35
CA ILE A 261 29.31 33.29 2.26
C ILE A 261 30.73 33.74 1.87
N PRO A 262 30.88 34.56 0.81
CA PRO A 262 32.16 35.11 0.40
C PRO A 262 32.88 35.89 1.53
N LYS A 263 34.19 35.67 1.67
CA LYS A 263 35.03 36.24 2.75
C LYS A 263 35.10 37.78 2.70
N ASP A 264 35.07 38.34 1.50
CA ASP A 264 35.04 39.79 1.25
C ASP A 264 33.75 40.43 1.77
N LEU A 265 32.58 39.80 1.55
CA LEU A 265 31.32 40.25 2.14
C LEU A 265 31.35 40.15 3.67
N LEU A 266 31.87 39.05 4.21
CA LEU A 266 32.00 38.87 5.66
C LEU A 266 32.92 39.93 6.29
N ALA A 267 34.01 40.30 5.61
CA ALA A 267 34.92 41.35 6.05
C ALA A 267 34.21 42.71 6.15
N VAL A 268 33.47 43.12 5.12
CA VAL A 268 32.73 44.39 5.13
C VAL A 268 31.60 44.38 6.17
N TYR A 269 30.93 43.24 6.36
CA TYR A 269 29.95 43.07 7.43
C TYR A 269 30.58 43.25 8.82
N ASN A 270 31.73 42.63 9.07
CA ASN A 270 32.43 42.74 10.35
C ASN A 270 32.86 44.18 10.64
N GLN A 271 33.36 44.89 9.63
CA GLN A 271 33.66 46.32 9.73
C GLN A 271 32.40 47.13 10.09
N ALA A 272 31.30 46.93 9.37
CA ALA A 272 30.06 47.67 9.60
C ALA A 272 29.40 47.40 10.96
N ARG A 273 29.66 46.25 11.59
CA ARG A 273 29.17 45.95 12.95
C ARG A 273 29.96 46.66 14.04
N ASN A 274 31.24 46.94 13.79
CA ASN A 274 32.12 47.62 14.74
C ASN A 274 31.95 49.15 14.70
N LEU A 275 31.29 49.67 13.67
CA LEU A 275 30.94 51.09 13.60
C LEU A 275 29.83 51.41 14.61
N ASP A 276 30.03 52.50 15.36
CA ASP A 276 28.94 53.13 16.10
C ASP A 276 27.82 53.44 15.12
N SER A 277 26.60 53.01 15.45
CA SER A 277 25.46 53.08 14.53
C SER A 277 24.92 54.50 14.30
N GLY A 278 25.75 55.53 14.55
CA GLY A 278 25.31 56.89 14.83
C GLY A 278 24.34 56.92 16.01
N HIS A 279 23.91 58.12 16.42
CA HIS A 279 23.05 58.35 17.60
C HIS A 279 21.63 57.71 17.56
N HIS A 280 21.35 56.72 16.71
CA HIS A 280 19.98 56.30 16.38
C HIS A 280 19.75 54.80 16.18
N ARG A 281 20.39 53.93 16.97
CA ARG A 281 19.79 52.62 17.25
C ARG A 281 18.74 52.77 18.36
N PRO A 282 17.47 52.45 18.13
CA PRO A 282 16.57 52.16 19.26
C PRO A 282 17.18 50.99 20.05
N ALA A 283 17.24 51.08 21.39
CA ALA A 283 17.82 50.04 22.24
C ALA A 283 17.29 48.63 21.91
N TYR A 284 16.00 48.50 21.57
CA TYR A 284 15.39 47.21 21.18
C TYR A 284 15.97 46.56 19.91
N ALA A 285 16.54 47.35 18.98
CA ALA A 285 17.14 46.83 17.75
C ALA A 285 18.55 46.25 17.97
N GLN A 286 19.18 46.56 19.11
CA GLN A 286 20.45 45.98 19.53
C GLN A 286 20.26 44.52 20.01
N HIS A 287 19.12 44.22 20.64
CA HIS A 287 18.81 42.89 21.18
C HIS A 287 18.19 41.91 20.17
N ARG A 288 17.76 42.38 18.98
CA ARG A 288 17.16 41.54 17.92
C ARG A 288 17.58 41.98 16.51
N PRO A 289 18.85 41.74 16.10
CA PRO A 289 19.32 42.06 14.76
C PRO A 289 18.45 41.40 13.68
N GLY A 290 18.18 42.15 12.61
CA GLY A 290 17.35 41.72 11.47
C GLY A 290 15.84 41.70 11.72
N PHE A 291 15.34 42.00 12.93
CA PHE A 291 13.91 42.18 13.16
C PHE A 291 13.33 43.38 12.38
N MET A 292 14.09 44.47 12.33
CA MET A 292 13.87 45.63 11.46
C MET A 292 14.97 45.71 10.40
N ALA A 293 14.77 46.58 9.41
CA ALA A 293 15.78 46.89 8.40
C ALA A 293 17.13 47.24 9.06
N PRO A 294 18.23 46.53 8.74
CA PRO A 294 19.53 46.86 9.29
C PRO A 294 19.97 48.27 8.89
N ALA A 295 20.60 49.01 9.81
CA ALA A 295 21.03 50.39 9.54
C ALA A 295 22.02 50.45 8.37
N HIS A 296 23.06 49.61 8.40
CA HIS A 296 24.11 49.53 7.39
C HIS A 296 23.74 48.58 6.24
N ALA A 297 24.11 48.97 5.02
CA ALA A 297 23.99 48.22 3.77
C ALA A 297 24.69 46.87 3.89
N ALA A 298 25.90 46.83 4.44
CA ALA A 298 26.65 45.59 4.63
C ALA A 298 25.91 44.55 5.51
N VAL A 299 25.22 44.99 6.57
CA VAL A 299 24.45 44.09 7.45
C VAL A 299 23.18 43.58 6.76
N ALA A 300 22.50 44.45 6.00
CA ALA A 300 21.37 44.03 5.18
C ALA A 300 21.83 43.07 4.06
N ALA A 301 22.96 43.36 3.43
CA ALA A 301 23.54 42.55 2.37
C ALA A 301 23.90 41.15 2.85
N LEU A 302 24.57 41.00 3.99
CA LEU A 302 24.90 39.69 4.55
C LEU A 302 23.63 38.85 4.78
N GLY A 303 22.67 39.41 5.54
CA GLY A 303 21.44 38.68 5.89
C GLY A 303 20.60 38.32 4.67
N ALA A 304 20.43 39.25 3.73
CA ALA A 304 19.68 39.03 2.50
C ALA A 304 20.38 38.04 1.57
N THR A 305 21.70 38.16 1.39
CA THR A 305 22.47 37.25 0.53
C THR A 305 22.45 35.84 1.08
N ALA A 306 22.66 35.65 2.38
CA ALA A 306 22.63 34.33 3.00
C ALA A 306 21.22 33.69 2.95
N GLY A 307 20.17 34.47 3.25
CA GLY A 307 18.79 34.01 3.10
C GLY A 307 18.43 33.68 1.66
N PHE A 308 18.91 34.49 0.71
CA PHE A 308 18.73 34.25 -0.73
C PHE A 308 19.45 32.97 -1.16
N THR A 309 20.71 32.74 -0.80
CA THR A 309 21.43 31.50 -1.14
C THR A 309 20.71 30.23 -0.67
N ILE A 310 19.98 30.28 0.45
CA ILE A 310 19.15 29.16 0.91
C ILE A 310 17.94 28.96 -0.03
N LEU A 311 17.23 30.04 -0.37
CA LEU A 311 16.02 30.00 -1.18
C LEU A 311 16.28 29.86 -2.69
N ASP A 312 17.46 30.23 -3.16
CA ASP A 312 17.98 30.10 -4.53
C ASP A 312 18.50 28.67 -4.80
N ALA A 313 17.94 27.67 -4.11
CA ALA A 313 18.21 26.26 -4.40
C ALA A 313 17.14 25.72 -5.34
N ASP A 314 17.50 24.77 -6.19
CA ASP A 314 16.60 24.22 -7.21
C ASP A 314 15.43 23.44 -6.59
N THR A 315 15.66 22.80 -5.43
CA THR A 315 14.65 22.02 -4.73
C THR A 315 14.49 22.44 -3.26
N ILE A 316 13.32 22.15 -2.69
CA ILE A 316 13.05 22.36 -1.26
C ILE A 316 13.96 21.50 -0.37
N GLN A 317 14.39 20.35 -0.88
CA GLN A 317 15.28 19.40 -0.22
C GLN A 317 16.68 20.01 -0.13
N ASP A 318 17.18 20.59 -1.22
CA ASP A 318 18.48 21.28 -1.25
C ASP A 318 18.47 22.53 -0.37
N ALA A 319 17.41 23.34 -0.43
CA ALA A 319 17.22 24.45 0.50
C ALA A 319 17.16 23.97 1.96
N GLY A 320 16.51 22.83 2.21
CA GLY A 320 16.46 22.16 3.51
C GLY A 320 17.84 21.74 4.02
N ASN A 321 18.68 21.21 3.14
CA ASN A 321 20.07 20.92 3.46
C ASN A 321 20.85 22.21 3.79
N ARG A 322 20.67 23.28 2.99
CA ARG A 322 21.34 24.58 3.19
C ARG A 322 20.92 25.31 4.46
N ILE A 323 19.69 25.11 4.96
CA ILE A 323 19.21 25.73 6.22
C ILE A 323 19.54 24.90 7.47
N ARG A 324 20.04 23.66 7.32
CA ARG A 324 20.19 22.71 8.44
C ARG A 324 21.06 23.24 9.58
N TRP A 325 22.19 23.86 9.26
CA TRP A 325 23.09 24.47 10.26
C TRP A 325 22.37 25.52 11.14
N LEU A 326 21.39 26.23 10.59
CA LEU A 326 20.61 27.23 11.32
C LEU A 326 19.62 26.56 12.29
N VAL A 327 19.10 25.39 11.92
CA VAL A 327 18.25 24.56 12.78
C VAL A 327 19.06 23.95 13.92
N GLU A 328 20.24 23.40 13.62
CA GLU A 328 21.16 22.79 14.58
C GLU A 328 21.64 23.83 15.61
N SER A 329 22.14 24.98 15.15
CA SER A 329 22.55 26.08 16.04
C SER A 329 21.41 26.65 16.90
N THR A 330 20.15 26.48 16.49
CA THR A 330 18.99 26.84 17.32
C THR A 330 18.79 25.82 18.45
N ARG A 331 19.00 24.53 18.19
CA ARG A 331 18.92 23.46 19.20
C ARG A 331 20.07 23.52 20.21
N GLU A 332 21.28 23.79 19.76
CA GLU A 332 22.46 23.94 20.61
C GLU A 332 22.29 25.04 21.65
N ARG A 333 21.57 26.12 21.30
CA ARG A 333 21.20 27.21 22.22
C ARG A 333 20.05 26.85 23.18
N GLY A 334 19.67 25.58 23.27
CA GLY A 334 18.65 25.08 24.20
C GLY A 334 17.20 25.36 23.77
N ALA A 335 16.96 25.88 22.56
CA ALA A 335 15.60 26.10 22.08
C ALA A 335 15.01 24.82 21.46
N ALA A 336 13.77 24.48 21.82
CA ALA A 336 13.04 23.36 21.24
C ALA A 336 12.70 23.63 19.76
N ALA A 337 13.53 23.13 18.85
CA ALA A 337 13.30 23.22 17.42
C ALA A 337 12.40 22.07 16.94
N SER A 338 11.09 22.33 16.96
CA SER A 338 10.04 21.48 16.38
C SER A 338 9.48 22.12 15.10
N PRO A 339 8.73 21.36 14.28
CA PRO A 339 8.03 21.90 13.11
C PRO A 339 7.10 23.07 13.45
N THR A 340 6.47 23.07 14.64
CA THR A 340 5.62 24.17 15.11
C THR A 340 6.41 25.40 15.52
N THR A 341 7.53 25.24 16.25
CA THR A 341 8.35 26.37 16.69
C THR A 341 9.10 27.01 15.52
N ILE A 342 9.60 26.20 14.58
CA ILE A 342 10.33 26.70 13.41
C ILE A 342 9.39 27.35 12.39
N GLY A 343 8.18 26.80 12.19
CA GLY A 343 7.17 27.42 11.32
C GLY A 343 6.75 28.84 11.75
N ASN A 344 7.05 29.24 12.99
CA ASN A 344 6.81 30.57 13.54
C ASN A 344 8.00 31.54 13.38
N TRP A 345 8.99 31.21 12.54
CA TRP A 345 10.07 32.14 12.18
C TRP A 345 9.49 33.27 11.32
N GLY A 346 9.00 34.33 11.98
CA GLY A 346 8.43 35.49 11.31
C GLY A 346 6.93 35.38 11.07
N LYS A 347 6.33 36.49 10.60
CA LYS A 347 4.91 36.59 10.25
C LYS A 347 4.80 36.82 8.75
N GLY A 348 3.80 36.18 8.12
CA GLY A 348 3.54 36.31 6.68
C GLY A 348 4.46 35.46 5.80
N THR A 349 5.07 34.41 6.34
CA THR A 349 5.93 33.49 5.60
C THR A 349 5.12 32.52 4.74
N SER A 350 5.69 32.14 3.60
CA SER A 350 5.06 31.24 2.62
C SER A 350 4.99 29.80 3.11
N SER A 351 4.15 28.99 2.44
CA SER A 351 4.16 27.52 2.58
C SER A 351 5.50 26.93 2.12
N ARG A 352 6.14 27.51 1.10
CA ARG A 352 7.44 27.10 0.56
C ARG A 352 8.55 27.21 1.60
N LEU A 353 8.69 28.33 2.31
CA LEU A 353 9.68 28.44 3.39
C LEU A 353 9.40 27.45 4.53
N LYS A 354 8.13 27.23 4.88
CA LYS A 354 7.78 26.21 5.89
C LYS A 354 8.20 24.81 5.45
N ALA A 355 8.07 24.49 4.17
CA ALA A 355 8.53 23.23 3.61
C ALA A 355 10.05 23.09 3.66
N VAL A 356 10.80 24.15 3.32
CA VAL A 356 12.26 24.22 3.48
C VAL A 356 12.69 23.99 4.93
N GLN A 357 12.01 24.64 5.86
CA GLN A 357 12.25 24.50 7.30
C GLN A 357 12.00 23.07 7.81
N ILE A 358 10.90 22.44 7.40
CA ILE A 358 10.57 21.05 7.76
C ILE A 358 11.58 20.09 7.14
N SER A 359 11.98 20.32 5.89
CA SER A 359 13.03 19.57 5.19
C SER A 359 14.35 19.62 5.96
N GLY A 360 14.80 20.82 6.38
CA GLY A 360 16.02 20.99 7.17
C GLY A 360 15.97 20.34 8.56
N LEU A 361 14.79 20.33 9.19
CA LEU A 361 14.53 19.60 10.43
C LEU A 361 14.55 18.09 10.27
N GLY A 362 14.34 17.58 9.05
CA GLY A 362 13.91 16.22 8.80
C GLY A 362 14.76 15.13 9.44
N PRO A 363 16.09 15.12 9.23
CA PRO A 363 16.99 14.14 9.83
C PRO A 363 17.02 14.17 11.37
N LEU A 364 16.59 15.28 11.97
CA LEU A 364 16.58 15.50 13.42
C LEU A 364 15.24 15.17 14.08
N LEU A 365 14.27 14.67 13.30
CA LEU A 365 12.95 14.24 13.78
C LEU A 365 12.93 12.72 14.01
N LYS A 366 12.11 12.29 14.97
CA LYS A 366 11.85 10.86 15.16
C LYS A 366 11.11 10.26 13.95
N PRO A 367 11.27 8.96 13.63
CA PRO A 367 10.71 8.36 12.41
C PRO A 367 9.19 8.59 12.23
N SER A 368 8.41 8.57 13.31
CA SER A 368 6.97 8.84 13.24
C SER A 368 6.64 10.28 12.84
N ASP A 369 7.43 11.25 13.30
CA ASP A 369 7.28 12.65 12.88
C ASP A 369 7.81 12.86 11.46
N GLN A 370 8.81 12.09 11.04
CA GLN A 370 9.31 12.12 9.66
C GLN A 370 8.23 11.74 8.66
N VAL A 371 7.48 10.67 8.95
CA VAL A 371 6.30 10.26 8.20
C VAL A 371 5.21 11.32 8.30
N ARG A 372 4.88 11.78 9.52
CA ARG A 372 3.82 12.78 9.74
C ARG A 372 4.02 14.05 8.90
N HIS A 373 5.24 14.55 8.84
CA HIS A 373 5.57 15.76 8.10
C HIS A 373 5.96 15.52 6.64
N ARG A 374 5.86 14.27 6.15
CA ARG A 374 6.10 13.89 4.75
C ARG A 374 7.44 14.43 4.24
N ILE A 375 8.54 14.20 4.98
CA ILE A 375 9.85 14.81 4.64
C ILE A 375 10.35 14.35 3.26
N ALA A 376 10.01 13.13 2.84
CA ALA A 376 10.37 12.64 1.51
C ALA A 376 9.49 13.20 0.36
N ALA A 377 8.45 13.99 0.66
CA ALA A 377 7.65 14.65 -0.37
C ALA A 377 8.44 15.79 -1.01
N ALA A 378 8.11 16.14 -2.26
CA ALA A 378 8.66 17.32 -2.95
C ALA A 378 8.44 18.60 -2.11
N THR A 379 7.28 18.74 -1.49
CA THR A 379 6.92 19.84 -0.58
C THR A 379 6.58 19.29 0.82
N PRO A 380 7.57 19.12 1.72
CA PRO A 380 7.34 18.64 3.08
C PRO A 380 6.38 19.54 3.85
N CYS A 381 5.32 18.97 4.41
CA CYS A 381 4.33 19.72 5.16
C CYS A 381 3.43 18.79 5.95
N HIS A 382 2.75 19.36 6.93
CA HIS A 382 1.59 18.74 7.56
C HIS A 382 0.34 19.00 6.69
N ARG A 383 0.23 18.33 5.53
CA ARG A 383 -0.93 18.45 4.63
C ARG A 383 -2.12 17.68 5.21
N LEU A 384 -3.15 18.38 5.68
CA LEU A 384 -4.46 17.74 5.95
C LEU A 384 -5.07 17.25 4.61
N PRO A 385 -5.85 16.16 4.60
CA PRO A 385 -6.55 15.72 3.39
C PRO A 385 -7.32 16.86 2.73
N VAL A 386 -7.48 16.81 1.41
CA VAL A 386 -8.31 17.78 0.67
C VAL A 386 -9.70 17.82 1.30
N ALA A 387 -10.19 19.03 1.61
CA ALA A 387 -11.49 19.21 2.24
C ALA A 387 -12.58 18.48 1.44
N GLY A 388 -13.33 17.59 2.09
CA GLY A 388 -14.37 16.78 1.45
C GLY A 388 -13.96 15.37 1.02
N SER A 389 -12.66 15.01 1.04
CA SER A 389 -12.25 13.62 0.79
C SER A 389 -12.51 12.73 2.01
N PRO A 390 -12.94 11.45 1.81
CA PRO A 390 -13.06 10.49 2.89
C PRO A 390 -11.76 10.38 3.69
N PRO A 391 -11.82 10.29 5.04
CA PRO A 391 -10.63 10.12 5.85
C PRO A 391 -9.84 8.87 5.42
N ARG A 392 -8.50 8.94 5.49
CA ARG A 392 -7.62 7.85 5.01
C ARG A 392 -7.91 6.47 5.62
N GLN A 393 -8.52 6.41 6.80
CA GLN A 393 -8.99 5.15 7.41
C GLN A 393 -10.00 4.39 6.52
N HIS A 394 -10.78 5.07 5.67
CA HIS A 394 -11.69 4.41 4.71
C HIS A 394 -10.93 3.74 3.56
N ARG A 395 -9.72 4.22 3.26
CA ARG A 395 -8.91 3.80 2.11
C ARG A 395 -7.78 2.82 2.47
N VAL A 396 -7.57 2.58 3.76
CA VAL A 396 -6.49 1.74 4.28
C VAL A 396 -7.07 0.53 5.03
N PRO A 397 -6.67 -0.72 4.68
CA PRO A 397 -7.03 -1.92 5.44
C PRO A 397 -6.29 -1.99 6.79
N SER A 398 -6.79 -2.78 7.74
CA SER A 398 -6.07 -3.01 9.01
C SER A 398 -4.74 -3.72 8.80
N LEU A 399 -4.67 -4.61 7.81
CA LEU A 399 -3.45 -5.21 7.32
C LEU A 399 -3.13 -4.69 5.92
N ILE A 400 -2.04 -3.91 5.76
CA ILE A 400 -1.63 -3.35 4.46
C ILE A 400 -1.51 -4.47 3.41
N TRP A 401 -1.66 -4.13 2.13
CA TRP A 401 -1.56 -5.09 1.03
C TRP A 401 -0.29 -5.94 1.12
N THR A 402 -0.47 -7.26 1.04
CA THR A 402 0.62 -8.22 1.27
C THR A 402 1.81 -7.96 0.35
N GLU A 403 1.54 -7.64 -0.90
CA GLU A 403 2.57 -7.39 -1.92
C GLU A 403 3.44 -6.15 -1.63
N TRP A 404 2.85 -5.12 -1.00
CA TRP A 404 3.56 -3.96 -0.49
C TRP A 404 4.37 -4.29 0.76
N ALA A 405 3.79 -5.06 1.69
CA ALA A 405 4.46 -5.45 2.92
C ALA A 405 5.69 -6.33 2.68
N LEU A 406 5.62 -7.28 1.74
CA LEU A 406 6.75 -8.16 1.40
C LEU A 406 7.98 -7.39 0.90
N ARG A 407 7.77 -6.34 0.09
CA ARG A 407 8.86 -5.47 -0.39
C ARG A 407 9.41 -4.53 0.70
N LEU A 408 8.61 -4.24 1.72
CA LEU A 408 9.01 -3.44 2.89
C LEU A 408 9.50 -4.30 4.06
N GLN A 409 9.51 -5.63 3.93
CA GLN A 409 9.85 -6.53 5.03
C GLN A 409 11.38 -6.60 5.20
N PRO A 410 11.92 -6.24 6.39
CA PRO A 410 13.33 -6.45 6.68
C PRO A 410 13.64 -7.94 6.87
N ASP A 411 14.89 -8.34 6.59
CA ASP A 411 15.35 -9.74 6.69
C ASP A 411 15.22 -10.34 8.10
N GLN A 412 15.18 -9.50 9.13
CA GLN A 412 14.97 -9.93 10.52
C GLN A 412 13.78 -9.22 11.18
N GLY A 413 13.02 -9.98 11.97
CA GLY A 413 12.41 -9.43 13.19
C GLY A 413 10.88 -9.32 13.28
N PHE A 414 10.09 -9.72 12.27
CA PHE A 414 8.63 -9.69 12.39
C PHE A 414 7.92 -10.86 11.72
N TYR A 415 6.83 -11.30 12.35
CA TYR A 415 5.78 -11.98 11.63
C TYR A 415 5.12 -11.01 10.64
N LEU A 416 4.84 -11.47 9.43
CA LEU A 416 4.27 -10.65 8.35
C LEU A 416 3.00 -9.87 8.77
N HIS A 417 2.14 -10.46 9.61
CA HIS A 417 0.92 -9.78 10.08
C HIS A 417 1.23 -8.56 10.98
N THR A 418 2.26 -8.63 11.82
CA THR A 418 2.71 -7.51 12.68
C THR A 418 3.22 -6.37 11.83
N LEU A 419 4.04 -6.68 10.82
CA LEU A 419 4.54 -5.70 9.85
C LEU A 419 3.38 -5.02 9.11
N ARG A 420 2.45 -5.81 8.58
CA ARG A 420 1.29 -5.31 7.82
C ARG A 420 0.40 -4.38 8.65
N SER A 421 0.11 -4.78 9.89
CA SER A 421 -0.65 -3.99 10.88
C SER A 421 0.05 -2.68 11.24
N GLY A 422 1.37 -2.75 11.48
CA GLY A 422 2.20 -1.59 11.79
C GLY A 422 2.23 -0.58 10.64
N LEU A 423 2.47 -1.05 9.41
CA LEU A 423 2.52 -0.20 8.21
C LEU A 423 1.19 0.50 7.95
N SER A 424 0.04 -0.20 8.05
CA SER A 424 -1.28 0.45 7.93
C SER A 424 -1.48 1.57 8.96
N THR A 425 -1.04 1.34 10.21
CA THR A 425 -1.09 2.36 11.26
C THR A 425 -0.22 3.57 10.92
N VAL A 426 0.99 3.34 10.40
CA VAL A 426 1.93 4.39 9.99
C VAL A 426 1.38 5.21 8.83
N LEU A 427 0.69 4.58 7.86
CA LEU A 427 0.07 5.27 6.74
C LEU A 427 -0.95 6.32 7.18
N LEU A 428 -1.63 6.16 8.32
CA LEU A 428 -2.56 7.17 8.82
C LEU A 428 -1.87 8.42 9.40
N LEU A 429 -0.55 8.39 9.63
CA LEU A 429 0.18 9.53 10.19
C LEU A 429 0.50 10.59 9.15
N ALA A 430 0.82 10.20 7.91
CA ALA A 430 1.37 11.11 6.90
C ALA A 430 0.42 12.29 6.63
N GLY A 431 0.85 13.53 6.89
CA GLY A 431 0.01 14.73 6.73
C GLY A 431 -1.09 14.93 7.78
N THR A 432 -1.31 14.01 8.71
CA THR A 432 -2.41 14.10 9.69
C THR A 432 -1.91 14.47 11.09
N LYS A 433 -2.85 14.92 11.94
CA LYS A 433 -2.58 15.18 13.36
C LYS A 433 -2.58 13.89 14.20
N HIS A 434 -2.78 12.72 13.60
CA HIS A 434 -2.87 11.48 14.35
C HIS A 434 -1.54 11.13 15.02
N ILE A 435 -1.66 10.56 16.22
CA ILE A 435 -0.57 9.86 16.91
C ILE A 435 -0.76 8.35 16.73
N LEU A 436 0.33 7.58 16.89
CA LEU A 436 0.31 6.12 16.71
C LEU A 436 -0.82 5.41 17.50
N PRO A 437 -1.09 5.74 18.78
CA PRO A 437 -2.20 5.13 19.52
C PRO A 437 -3.58 5.36 18.90
N ASP A 438 -3.85 6.57 18.42
CA ASP A 438 -5.15 6.91 17.82
C ASP A 438 -5.29 6.25 16.44
N ALA A 439 -4.25 6.29 15.62
CA ALA A 439 -4.22 5.61 14.33
C ALA A 439 -4.44 4.09 14.48
N ALA A 440 -3.79 3.47 15.47
CA ALA A 440 -3.95 2.04 15.74
C ALA A 440 -5.39 1.70 16.16
N ARG A 441 -6.02 2.54 17.01
CA ARG A 441 -7.41 2.37 17.44
C ARG A 441 -8.39 2.40 16.26
N LEU A 442 -8.20 3.31 15.31
CA LEU A 442 -9.06 3.45 14.11
C LEU A 442 -9.02 2.22 13.19
N LEU A 443 -7.91 1.48 13.21
CA LEU A 443 -7.72 0.27 12.41
C LEU A 443 -7.89 -1.03 13.21
N GLY A 444 -8.15 -0.97 14.51
CA GLY A 444 -8.17 -2.16 15.38
C GLY A 444 -6.79 -2.84 15.48
N ALA A 445 -5.70 -2.07 15.40
CA ALA A 445 -4.31 -2.53 15.52
C ALA A 445 -3.72 -2.23 16.91
N HIS A 446 -2.54 -2.77 17.22
CA HIS A 446 -1.78 -2.40 18.42
C HIS A 446 -0.71 -1.36 18.09
N ALA A 447 -0.68 -0.25 18.84
CA ALA A 447 0.26 0.84 18.62
C ALA A 447 1.75 0.44 18.83
N LEU A 448 1.99 -0.58 19.66
CA LEU A 448 3.33 -1.12 19.89
C LEU A 448 3.93 -1.76 18.63
N ASP A 449 3.10 -2.41 17.80
CA ASP A 449 3.53 -3.04 16.55
C ASP A 449 4.06 -1.97 15.58
N ALA A 450 3.31 -0.89 15.40
CA ALA A 450 3.70 0.23 14.53
C ALA A 450 5.00 0.92 15.01
N THR A 451 5.18 1.05 16.32
CA THR A 451 6.40 1.63 16.90
C THR A 451 7.61 0.75 16.62
N ARG A 452 7.51 -0.56 16.85
CA ARG A 452 8.58 -1.53 16.58
C ARG A 452 8.92 -1.58 15.09
N VAL A 453 7.90 -1.62 14.23
CA VAL A 453 8.08 -1.60 12.76
C VAL A 453 8.87 -0.38 12.32
N LEU A 454 8.52 0.82 12.80
CA LEU A 454 9.27 2.04 12.47
C LEU A 454 10.73 1.98 12.94
N GLN A 455 10.97 1.50 14.17
CA GLN A 455 12.32 1.39 14.73
C GLN A 455 13.20 0.46 13.90
N THR A 456 12.69 -0.73 13.56
CA THR A 456 13.46 -1.70 12.76
C THR A 456 13.68 -1.22 11.33
N LEU A 457 12.66 -0.66 10.67
CA LEU A 457 12.83 -0.12 9.31
C LEU A 457 13.86 1.02 9.29
N THR A 458 13.90 1.85 10.33
CA THR A 458 14.91 2.91 10.45
C THR A 458 16.33 2.34 10.59
N ALA A 459 16.49 1.22 11.30
CA ALA A 459 17.79 0.59 11.52
C ALA A 459 18.38 -0.13 10.30
N THR A 460 17.56 -0.47 9.29
CA THR A 460 17.98 -1.27 8.11
C THR A 460 18.81 -0.51 7.07
N GLY A 461 19.06 0.80 7.25
CA GLY A 461 19.77 1.63 6.25
C GLY A 461 18.94 2.03 5.03
N HIS A 462 17.82 1.35 4.75
CA HIS A 462 16.91 1.63 3.64
C HIS A 462 15.85 2.71 3.95
N TRP A 463 15.92 3.35 5.12
CA TRP A 463 14.90 4.26 5.61
C TRP A 463 14.49 5.40 4.65
N PRO A 464 15.42 6.08 3.94
CA PRO A 464 15.02 7.12 2.97
C PRO A 464 14.12 6.58 1.84
N HIS A 465 14.38 5.36 1.35
CA HIS A 465 13.57 4.71 0.33
C HIS A 465 12.21 4.26 0.89
N VAL A 466 12.19 3.72 2.10
CA VAL A 466 10.95 3.36 2.81
C VAL A 466 10.07 4.59 3.05
N LEU A 467 10.67 5.69 3.52
CA LEU A 467 9.95 6.95 3.75
C LEU A 467 9.37 7.52 2.45
N THR A 468 10.12 7.42 1.35
CA THR A 468 9.65 7.81 0.01
C THR A 468 8.48 6.94 -0.44
N ALA A 469 8.58 5.61 -0.26
CA ALA A 469 7.49 4.68 -0.59
C ALA A 469 6.22 4.98 0.20
N LEU A 470 6.32 5.17 1.52
CA LEU A 470 5.20 5.50 2.39
C LEU A 470 4.58 6.86 2.03
N THR A 471 5.40 7.85 1.66
CA THR A 471 4.92 9.17 1.26
C THR A 471 4.18 9.12 -0.08
N ARG A 472 4.74 8.48 -1.10
CA ARG A 472 4.08 8.29 -2.41
C ARG A 472 2.77 7.53 -2.26
N LEU A 473 2.77 6.50 -1.42
CA LEU A 473 1.58 5.71 -1.13
C LEU A 473 0.52 6.54 -0.40
N SER A 474 0.89 7.32 0.62
CA SER A 474 -0.09 8.18 1.31
C SER A 474 -0.68 9.24 0.39
N ASP A 475 0.14 9.80 -0.51
CA ASP A 475 -0.31 10.83 -1.47
C ASP A 475 -1.27 10.24 -2.49
N TYR A 476 -0.93 9.08 -3.06
CA TYR A 476 -1.81 8.34 -3.96
C TYR A 476 -3.14 8.01 -3.28
N LEU A 477 -3.11 7.54 -2.03
CA LEU A 477 -4.33 7.20 -1.30
C LEU A 477 -5.18 8.42 -0.95
N ASP A 478 -4.63 9.63 -0.89
CA ASP A 478 -5.42 10.84 -0.63
C ASP A 478 -6.04 11.40 -1.91
N GLU A 479 -5.38 11.24 -3.06
CA GLU A 479 -5.79 11.84 -4.34
C GLU A 479 -6.59 10.88 -5.24
N ALA A 480 -6.28 9.58 -5.23
CA ALA A 480 -6.92 8.59 -6.09
C ALA A 480 -8.26 8.08 -5.54
N ASP A 481 -9.11 7.59 -6.45
CA ASP A 481 -10.31 6.84 -6.08
C ASP A 481 -9.92 5.40 -5.70
N VAL A 482 -10.30 5.00 -4.48
CA VAL A 482 -9.98 3.67 -3.93
C VAL A 482 -11.28 2.86 -3.94
N PRO A 483 -11.34 1.75 -4.69
CA PRO A 483 -12.59 1.05 -4.97
C PRO A 483 -13.16 0.28 -3.78
N ILE A 484 -12.47 0.22 -2.64
CA ILE A 484 -12.93 -0.47 -1.43
C ILE A 484 -13.00 0.53 -0.27
N ASP A 485 -14.18 0.70 0.34
CA ASP A 485 -14.30 1.33 1.64
C ASP A 485 -13.96 0.31 2.74
N TYR A 486 -12.69 0.29 3.13
CA TYR A 486 -12.18 -0.57 4.18
C TYR A 486 -12.80 -0.25 5.55
N HIS A 487 -13.21 0.99 5.81
CA HIS A 487 -13.87 1.32 7.07
C HIS A 487 -15.25 0.65 7.14
N ARG A 488 -16.01 0.63 6.04
CA ARG A 488 -17.25 -0.13 5.90
C ARG A 488 -16.99 -1.63 6.04
N ARG A 489 -16.03 -2.20 5.30
CA ARG A 489 -15.69 -3.63 5.35
C ARG A 489 -15.38 -4.12 6.77
N ARG A 490 -14.68 -3.33 7.59
CA ARG A 490 -14.35 -3.68 8.98
C ARG A 490 -15.55 -3.80 9.92
N ARG A 491 -16.71 -3.25 9.54
CA ARG A 491 -17.92 -3.20 10.38
C ARG A 491 -19.00 -4.19 9.94
N LEU A 492 -18.73 -4.99 8.90
CA LEU A 492 -19.61 -6.08 8.46
C LEU A 492 -19.62 -7.24 9.47
N ILE A 493 -20.71 -8.02 9.45
CA ILE A 493 -20.89 -9.20 10.30
C ILE A 493 -20.46 -10.44 9.51
N TYR A 494 -19.37 -11.07 9.93
CA TYR A 494 -18.72 -12.16 9.19
C TYR A 494 -19.10 -13.57 9.64
N ASP A 495 -20.02 -13.72 10.59
CA ASP A 495 -20.43 -15.04 11.12
C ASP A 495 -20.88 -15.99 10.00
N ASN A 496 -21.60 -15.48 9.00
CA ASN A 496 -22.12 -16.29 7.89
C ASN A 496 -21.40 -16.03 6.56
N ILE A 497 -20.10 -15.69 6.61
CA ILE A 497 -19.28 -15.48 5.41
C ILE A 497 -19.27 -16.71 4.48
N LEU A 498 -19.25 -17.92 5.07
CA LEU A 498 -19.35 -19.18 4.36
C LEU A 498 -20.15 -20.18 5.20
N THR A 499 -21.24 -20.68 4.63
CA THR A 499 -22.07 -21.74 5.21
C THR A 499 -21.52 -23.12 4.82
N GLU A 500 -21.78 -24.15 5.62
CA GLU A 500 -21.35 -25.52 5.31
C GLU A 500 -21.88 -26.03 3.97
N ASP A 501 -23.13 -25.73 3.62
CA ASP A 501 -23.75 -26.22 2.38
C ASP A 501 -23.05 -25.66 1.14
N ARG A 502 -22.81 -24.34 1.11
CA ARG A 502 -22.03 -23.68 0.04
C ARG A 502 -20.58 -24.16 -0.02
N TRP A 503 -19.95 -24.46 1.13
CA TRP A 503 -18.62 -25.07 1.15
C TRP A 503 -18.61 -26.46 0.52
N ARG A 504 -19.59 -27.31 0.86
CA ARG A 504 -19.74 -28.65 0.27
C ARG A 504 -20.01 -28.59 -1.22
N GLU A 505 -20.84 -27.65 -1.65
CA GLU A 505 -21.11 -27.38 -3.07
C GLU A 505 -19.84 -26.95 -3.82
N THR A 506 -19.10 -25.97 -3.29
CA THR A 506 -17.85 -25.49 -3.90
C THR A 506 -16.79 -26.60 -3.95
N CYS A 507 -16.66 -27.40 -2.89
CA CYS A 507 -15.78 -28.57 -2.88
C CYS A 507 -16.17 -29.58 -3.97
N ARG A 508 -17.46 -29.86 -4.14
CA ARG A 508 -17.97 -30.75 -5.20
C ARG A 508 -17.68 -30.19 -6.58
N ASN A 509 -17.95 -28.90 -6.82
CA ASN A 509 -17.75 -28.22 -8.09
C ASN A 509 -16.26 -28.15 -8.49
N THR A 510 -15.36 -28.10 -7.51
CA THR A 510 -13.92 -27.98 -7.73
C THR A 510 -13.17 -29.32 -7.57
N GLY A 511 -13.88 -30.42 -7.30
CA GLY A 511 -13.28 -31.74 -7.01
C GLY A 511 -12.33 -31.74 -5.81
N THR A 512 -12.53 -30.81 -4.87
CA THR A 512 -11.78 -30.74 -3.62
C THR A 512 -12.36 -31.75 -2.63
N PRO A 513 -11.56 -32.63 -2.00
CA PRO A 513 -12.07 -33.57 -1.02
C PRO A 513 -12.76 -32.85 0.15
N VAL A 514 -14.04 -33.18 0.37
CA VAL A 514 -14.82 -32.67 1.50
C VAL A 514 -14.28 -33.32 2.77
N HIS A 515 -13.40 -32.64 3.49
CA HIS A 515 -13.01 -33.05 4.84
C HIS A 515 -13.83 -32.28 5.86
N HIS A 516 -14.37 -32.99 6.85
CA HIS A 516 -15.15 -32.40 7.94
C HIS A 516 -14.31 -31.44 8.81
N GLY A 517 -14.93 -30.34 9.24
CA GLY A 517 -14.44 -29.45 10.30
C GLY A 517 -13.34 -28.48 9.87
N ARG A 518 -12.05 -28.87 9.99
CA ARG A 518 -10.94 -27.91 10.02
C ARG A 518 -10.73 -27.10 8.73
N ARG A 519 -10.84 -27.75 7.56
CA ARG A 519 -10.68 -27.06 6.26
C ARG A 519 -11.78 -26.02 6.02
N PHE A 520 -12.99 -26.26 6.51
CA PHE A 520 -14.09 -25.29 6.45
C PHE A 520 -13.78 -24.03 7.26
N HIS A 521 -13.25 -24.18 8.49
CA HIS A 521 -12.81 -23.03 9.29
C HIS A 521 -11.63 -22.28 8.65
N PHE A 522 -10.68 -22.98 8.03
CA PHE A 522 -9.59 -22.34 7.28
C PHE A 522 -10.10 -21.56 6.06
N ALA A 523 -11.05 -22.10 5.31
CA ALA A 523 -11.70 -21.38 4.20
C ALA A 523 -12.42 -20.11 4.70
N ARG A 524 -13.18 -20.21 5.80
CA ARG A 524 -13.82 -19.05 6.45
C ARG A 524 -12.80 -17.99 6.87
N ARG A 525 -11.69 -18.39 7.48
CA ARG A 525 -10.62 -17.49 7.91
C ARG A 525 -9.95 -16.80 6.72
N LEU A 526 -9.65 -17.54 5.65
CA LEU A 526 -9.08 -16.99 4.43
C LEU A 526 -10.01 -15.97 3.76
N LEU A 527 -11.30 -16.31 3.64
CA LEU A 527 -12.33 -15.40 3.11
C LEU A 527 -12.47 -14.15 3.98
N PHE A 528 -12.42 -14.30 5.30
CA PHE A 528 -12.47 -13.19 6.23
C PHE A 528 -11.26 -12.26 6.06
N GLU A 529 -10.04 -12.79 6.05
CA GLU A 529 -8.81 -12.00 5.89
C GLU A 529 -8.79 -11.24 4.56
N THR A 530 -9.21 -11.88 3.47
CA THR A 530 -9.23 -11.29 2.12
C THR A 530 -10.33 -10.26 1.94
N THR A 531 -11.54 -10.53 2.43
CA THR A 531 -12.73 -9.67 2.23
C THR A 531 -12.75 -8.47 3.19
N SER A 532 -12.31 -8.66 4.43
CA SER A 532 -12.38 -7.63 5.48
C SER A 532 -11.13 -6.76 5.58
N GLY A 533 -9.96 -7.32 5.24
CA GLY A 533 -8.65 -6.71 5.52
C GLY A 533 -8.33 -6.61 7.03
N LEU A 534 -9.10 -7.28 7.89
CA LEU A 534 -8.87 -7.37 9.34
C LEU A 534 -7.83 -8.42 9.69
N ARG A 535 -7.39 -8.40 10.95
CA ARG A 535 -6.44 -9.39 11.46
C ARG A 535 -7.13 -10.72 11.75
N PRO A 536 -6.42 -11.87 11.63
CA PRO A 536 -7.02 -13.18 11.86
C PRO A 536 -7.59 -13.35 13.29
N ASP A 537 -6.98 -12.71 14.29
CA ASP A 537 -7.42 -12.73 15.69
C ASP A 537 -8.70 -11.91 15.96
N GLN A 538 -9.14 -11.11 14.98
CA GLN A 538 -10.41 -10.37 15.03
C GLN A 538 -11.55 -11.11 14.33
N ALA A 539 -11.29 -12.31 13.80
CA ALA A 539 -12.33 -13.15 13.22
C ALA A 539 -13.36 -13.57 14.29
N PRO A 540 -14.62 -13.84 13.92
CA PRO A 540 -15.59 -14.47 14.79
C PRO A 540 -15.04 -15.73 15.47
N VAL A 541 -15.40 -15.93 16.74
CA VAL A 541 -14.89 -17.02 17.61
C VAL A 541 -15.02 -18.40 16.96
N SER A 542 -16.04 -18.59 16.11
CA SER A 542 -16.30 -19.86 15.41
C SER A 542 -15.21 -20.27 14.40
N PHE A 543 -14.32 -19.37 13.98
CA PHE A 543 -13.19 -19.69 13.09
C PHE A 543 -11.92 -18.85 13.34
N ALA A 544 -11.89 -18.10 14.44
CA ALA A 544 -10.69 -17.42 14.93
C ALA A 544 -9.54 -18.40 15.22
N PRO A 545 -8.26 -17.99 15.08
CA PRO A 545 -7.12 -18.78 15.50
C PRO A 545 -7.20 -19.15 16.97
N CYS A 546 -7.13 -20.45 17.26
CA CYS A 546 -7.08 -20.95 18.63
C CYS A 546 -5.62 -21.20 19.03
N PRO A 547 -5.18 -20.91 20.28
CA PRO A 547 -3.80 -21.17 20.72
C PRO A 547 -3.35 -22.63 20.60
N SER A 548 -4.29 -23.59 20.63
CA SER A 548 -4.01 -25.02 20.46
C SER A 548 -3.98 -25.49 18.99
N GLU A 549 -4.32 -24.62 18.05
CA GLU A 549 -4.33 -24.92 16.62
C GLU A 549 -2.90 -24.88 16.05
N ASN A 550 -2.51 -25.92 15.32
CA ASN A 550 -1.21 -25.94 14.65
C ASN A 550 -1.19 -24.91 13.49
N PRO A 551 -0.40 -23.83 13.56
CA PRO A 551 -0.35 -22.80 12.52
C PRO A 551 0.08 -23.35 11.15
N ALA A 552 0.88 -24.42 11.14
CA ALA A 552 1.32 -25.07 9.90
C ALA A 552 0.15 -25.69 9.13
N ALA A 553 -0.95 -26.06 9.78
CA ALA A 553 -2.12 -26.62 9.12
C ALA A 553 -2.86 -25.58 8.27
N TYR A 554 -3.01 -24.35 8.79
CA TYR A 554 -3.59 -23.23 8.04
C TYR A 554 -2.69 -22.83 6.86
N VAL A 555 -1.38 -22.68 7.13
CA VAL A 555 -0.40 -22.38 6.08
C VAL A 555 -0.45 -23.45 4.97
N ARG A 556 -0.45 -24.74 5.35
CA ARG A 556 -0.53 -25.83 4.37
C ARG A 556 -1.80 -25.75 3.53
N PHE A 557 -2.95 -25.46 4.15
CA PHE A 557 -4.21 -25.25 3.43
C PHE A 557 -4.07 -24.14 2.36
N THR A 558 -3.52 -22.97 2.72
CA THR A 558 -3.34 -21.86 1.77
C THR A 558 -2.36 -22.17 0.63
N THR A 559 -1.34 -23.01 0.88
CA THR A 559 -0.35 -23.41 -0.13
C THR A 559 -0.81 -24.59 -1.01
N GLU A 560 -1.80 -25.36 -0.54
CA GLU A 560 -2.41 -26.50 -1.25
C GLU A 560 -3.67 -26.10 -2.04
N LEU A 561 -4.03 -24.81 -2.07
CA LEU A 561 -5.13 -24.32 -2.90
C LEU A 561 -4.91 -24.70 -4.37
N THR A 562 -6.02 -24.88 -5.08
CA THR A 562 -6.02 -25.15 -6.52
C THR A 562 -6.70 -23.97 -7.22
N PRO A 563 -6.36 -23.68 -8.49
CA PRO A 563 -6.93 -22.53 -9.20
C PRO A 563 -8.46 -22.50 -9.15
N GLU A 564 -9.09 -23.67 -9.29
CA GLU A 564 -10.55 -23.81 -9.29
C GLU A 564 -11.16 -23.53 -7.91
N LEU A 565 -10.49 -23.97 -6.83
CA LEU A 565 -10.94 -23.69 -5.48
C LEU A 565 -10.75 -22.23 -5.10
N ALA A 566 -9.66 -21.60 -5.53
CA ALA A 566 -9.44 -20.19 -5.29
C ALA A 566 -10.49 -19.32 -6.01
N ALA A 567 -10.79 -19.61 -7.29
CA ALA A 567 -11.85 -18.94 -8.03
C ALA A 567 -13.22 -19.12 -7.37
N GLY A 568 -13.57 -20.34 -6.94
CA GLY A 568 -14.84 -20.59 -6.24
C GLY A 568 -14.94 -19.88 -4.88
N LEU A 569 -13.81 -19.71 -4.17
CA LEU A 569 -13.78 -18.92 -2.93
C LEU A 569 -13.95 -17.42 -3.23
N GLU A 570 -13.38 -16.91 -4.32
CA GLU A 570 -13.56 -15.52 -4.75
C GLU A 570 -15.02 -15.21 -5.13
N GLU A 571 -15.68 -16.13 -5.85
CA GLU A 571 -17.12 -16.04 -6.14
C GLU A 571 -17.96 -15.97 -4.85
N LEU A 572 -17.67 -16.84 -3.87
CA LEU A 572 -18.36 -16.83 -2.57
C LEU A 572 -18.13 -15.52 -1.80
N ALA A 573 -16.95 -14.91 -1.92
CA ALA A 573 -16.68 -13.60 -1.34
C ALA A 573 -17.51 -12.51 -2.00
N LEU A 574 -17.63 -12.51 -3.34
CA LEU A 574 -18.49 -11.58 -4.08
C LEU A 574 -19.97 -11.76 -3.73
N GLU A 575 -20.45 -12.99 -3.61
CA GLU A 575 -21.81 -13.29 -3.15
C GLU A 575 -22.06 -12.76 -1.73
N PHE A 576 -21.09 -12.91 -0.83
CA PHE A 576 -21.18 -12.35 0.53
C PHE A 576 -21.29 -10.82 0.51
N LEU A 577 -20.49 -10.14 -0.31
CA LEU A 577 -20.56 -8.68 -0.45
C LEU A 577 -21.87 -8.20 -1.04
N THR A 578 -22.36 -8.90 -2.06
CA THR A 578 -23.67 -8.64 -2.69
C THR A 578 -24.81 -8.78 -1.68
N ARG A 579 -24.76 -9.78 -0.79
CA ARG A 579 -25.74 -9.95 0.30
C ARG A 579 -25.69 -8.84 1.36
N HIS A 580 -24.63 -8.04 1.39
CA HIS A 580 -24.45 -6.88 2.25
C HIS A 580 -24.60 -5.55 1.50
N ASP A 581 -25.28 -5.55 0.35
CA ASP A 581 -25.54 -4.38 -0.50
C ASP A 581 -24.27 -3.69 -1.02
N ILE A 582 -23.21 -4.48 -1.27
CA ILE A 582 -21.95 -4.03 -1.86
C ILE A 582 -21.77 -4.70 -3.22
N HIS A 583 -22.06 -3.96 -4.30
CA HIS A 583 -22.02 -4.47 -5.67
C HIS A 583 -20.83 -3.96 -6.50
N ASP A 584 -20.32 -2.77 -6.18
CA ASP A 584 -19.33 -2.07 -7.02
C ASP A 584 -17.88 -2.23 -6.52
N GLU A 585 -17.66 -3.02 -5.46
CA GLU A 585 -16.33 -3.22 -4.89
C GLU A 585 -15.75 -4.60 -5.24
N PRO A 586 -14.46 -4.70 -5.62
CA PRO A 586 -13.80 -6.00 -5.75
C PRO A 586 -13.59 -6.67 -4.38
N VAL A 587 -13.30 -7.98 -4.39
CA VAL A 587 -12.98 -8.74 -3.14
C VAL A 587 -11.73 -8.18 -2.48
N GLY A 588 -10.68 -8.01 -3.27
CA GLY A 588 -9.41 -7.42 -2.87
C GLY A 588 -8.95 -6.38 -3.89
N TRP A 589 -8.22 -5.39 -3.41
CA TRP A 589 -7.60 -4.35 -4.22
C TRP A 589 -6.26 -3.98 -3.61
N GLN A 590 -5.32 -3.49 -4.41
CA GLN A 590 -4.06 -2.90 -3.94
C GLN A 590 -3.63 -1.71 -4.81
N PRO A 591 -2.85 -0.77 -4.26
CA PRO A 591 -2.29 0.35 -5.01
C PRO A 591 -1.29 -0.10 -6.08
N PRO A 592 -1.14 0.68 -7.16
CA PRO A 592 -0.16 0.42 -8.22
C PRO A 592 1.27 0.32 -7.67
N LEU A 593 2.01 -0.70 -8.11
CA LEU A 593 3.40 -0.92 -7.70
C LEU A 593 4.38 0.04 -8.37
N ASP A 594 3.95 0.80 -9.38
CA ASP A 594 4.77 1.83 -10.02
C ASP A 594 5.21 2.94 -9.06
N LEU A 595 4.45 3.14 -7.97
CA LEU A 595 4.78 4.09 -6.91
C LEU A 595 6.12 3.78 -6.22
N ILE A 596 6.53 2.51 -6.17
CA ILE A 596 7.80 2.07 -5.56
C ILE A 596 8.92 1.83 -6.58
N ARG A 597 8.68 2.11 -7.86
CA ARG A 597 9.69 1.96 -8.91
C ARG A 597 10.91 2.85 -8.61
N GLY A 598 12.10 2.27 -8.79
CA GLY A 598 13.38 2.95 -8.55
C GLY A 598 13.78 3.09 -7.08
N LEU A 599 13.07 2.45 -6.15
CA LEU A 599 13.41 2.45 -4.72
C LEU A 599 14.12 1.15 -4.33
N THR A 600 15.19 1.27 -3.54
CA THR A 600 15.89 0.12 -2.93
C THR A 600 15.25 -0.19 -1.59
N LEU A 601 14.24 -1.07 -1.60
CA LEU A 601 13.49 -1.49 -0.42
C LEU A 601 14.12 -2.72 0.24
N PRO A 602 13.93 -2.94 1.56
CA PRO A 602 14.62 -4.01 2.28
C PRO A 602 14.10 -5.42 2.00
N GLY A 603 12.90 -5.56 1.44
CA GLY A 603 12.26 -6.85 1.21
C GLY A 603 12.39 -7.38 -0.21
N HIS A 604 12.04 -8.65 -0.38
CA HIS A 604 12.14 -9.34 -1.67
C HIS A 604 10.96 -8.98 -2.58
N ASP A 605 11.23 -8.85 -3.89
CA ASP A 605 10.21 -8.57 -4.89
C ASP A 605 9.54 -9.87 -5.37
N PRO A 606 8.23 -10.09 -5.09
CA PRO A 606 7.51 -11.27 -5.58
C PRO A 606 7.46 -11.40 -7.11
N GLY A 607 7.57 -10.29 -7.85
CA GLY A 607 7.56 -10.27 -9.32
C GLY A 607 8.86 -10.74 -9.97
N GLN A 608 9.95 -10.90 -9.20
CA GLN A 608 11.21 -11.46 -9.69
C GLN A 608 11.28 -13.00 -9.58
N VAL A 609 10.33 -13.62 -8.87
CA VAL A 609 10.31 -15.06 -8.66
C VAL A 609 9.69 -15.75 -9.88
N ASP A 610 10.36 -16.78 -10.41
CA ASP A 610 9.79 -17.65 -11.45
C ASP A 610 8.65 -18.50 -10.87
N LEU A 611 7.42 -18.11 -11.22
CA LEU A 611 6.20 -18.77 -10.78
C LEU A 611 6.11 -20.21 -11.28
N GLN A 612 6.57 -20.48 -12.52
CA GLN A 612 6.51 -21.82 -13.10
C GLN A 612 7.48 -22.75 -12.38
N ALA A 613 8.69 -22.28 -12.08
CA ALA A 613 9.66 -23.02 -11.28
C ALA A 613 9.12 -23.29 -9.86
N LEU A 614 8.48 -22.29 -9.22
CA LEU A 614 7.86 -22.47 -7.90
C LEU A 614 6.76 -23.55 -7.94
N HIS A 615 5.88 -23.53 -8.93
CA HIS A 615 4.83 -24.54 -9.11
C HIS A 615 5.41 -25.95 -9.31
N GLN A 616 6.46 -26.07 -10.13
CA GLN A 616 7.15 -27.34 -10.37
C GLN A 616 7.80 -27.89 -9.11
N GLN A 617 8.45 -27.05 -8.30
CA GLN A 617 9.11 -27.50 -7.08
C GLN A 617 8.11 -27.94 -6.00
N VAL A 618 6.98 -27.24 -5.86
CA VAL A 618 5.95 -27.54 -4.85
C VAL A 618 5.13 -28.78 -5.20
N ARG A 619 4.92 -29.07 -6.49
CA ARG A 619 4.12 -30.23 -6.93
C ARG A 619 4.98 -31.43 -7.35
N GLY A 620 6.14 -31.20 -7.97
CA GLY A 620 6.99 -32.24 -8.57
C GLY A 620 8.04 -32.86 -7.65
N ASN A 621 8.54 -32.11 -6.66
CA ASN A 621 9.56 -32.58 -5.73
C ASN A 621 9.02 -32.65 -4.29
N ARG A 622 9.41 -33.67 -3.51
CA ARG A 622 9.11 -33.75 -2.07
C ARG A 622 9.91 -32.73 -1.23
N ARG A 623 10.21 -31.55 -1.78
CA ARG A 623 10.93 -30.48 -1.08
C ARG A 623 9.97 -29.69 -0.19
N SER A 624 10.47 -29.20 0.94
CA SER A 624 9.67 -28.30 1.78
C SER A 624 9.50 -26.94 1.08
N LEU A 625 8.43 -26.20 1.41
CA LEU A 625 8.22 -24.86 0.83
C LEU A 625 9.36 -23.89 1.17
N ALA A 626 10.01 -24.07 2.32
CA ALA A 626 11.17 -23.28 2.72
C ALA A 626 12.37 -23.54 1.80
N GLU A 627 12.67 -24.82 1.51
CA GLU A 627 13.73 -25.20 0.54
C GLU A 627 13.43 -24.67 -0.86
N ALA A 628 12.16 -24.68 -1.28
CA ALA A 628 11.76 -24.13 -2.56
C ALA A 628 11.98 -22.60 -2.63
N ALA A 629 11.65 -21.88 -1.56
CA ALA A 629 11.88 -20.45 -1.48
C ALA A 629 13.39 -20.12 -1.54
N GLU A 630 14.20 -20.84 -0.75
CA GLU A 630 15.65 -20.68 -0.71
C GLU A 630 16.30 -20.98 -2.07
N SER A 631 15.87 -22.06 -2.75
CA SER A 631 16.33 -22.42 -4.10
C SER A 631 16.02 -21.34 -5.15
N LEU A 632 14.98 -20.53 -4.95
CA LEU A 632 14.57 -19.46 -5.86
C LEU A 632 15.10 -18.09 -5.41
N GLY A 633 15.95 -18.04 -4.38
CA GLY A 633 16.51 -16.79 -3.85
C GLY A 633 15.44 -15.87 -3.26
N THR A 634 14.40 -16.44 -2.63
CA THR A 634 13.30 -15.68 -2.03
C THR A 634 12.95 -16.16 -0.63
N THR A 635 12.01 -15.47 0.03
CA THR A 635 11.59 -15.81 1.40
C THR A 635 10.36 -16.72 1.41
N LEU A 636 10.19 -17.46 2.50
CA LEU A 636 9.04 -18.33 2.71
C LEU A 636 7.70 -17.56 2.62
N ASP A 637 7.66 -16.31 3.08
CA ASP A 637 6.45 -15.49 3.03
C ASP A 637 6.11 -15.05 1.60
N VAL A 638 7.12 -14.76 0.75
CA VAL A 638 6.91 -14.50 -0.68
C VAL A 638 6.37 -15.74 -1.39
N ALA A 639 6.97 -16.91 -1.15
CA ALA A 639 6.50 -18.16 -1.75
C ALA A 639 5.05 -18.50 -1.34
N ARG A 640 4.69 -18.29 -0.06
CA ARG A 640 3.31 -18.45 0.44
C ARG A 640 2.34 -17.49 -0.25
N PHE A 641 2.72 -16.21 -0.38
CA PHE A 641 1.90 -15.21 -1.05
C PHE A 641 1.67 -15.55 -2.52
N LEU A 642 2.72 -15.94 -3.25
CA LEU A 642 2.62 -16.33 -4.65
C LEU A 642 1.72 -17.55 -4.85
N LEU A 643 1.81 -18.57 -3.99
CA LEU A 643 0.92 -19.73 -4.05
C LEU A 643 -0.53 -19.41 -3.65
N GLY A 644 -0.75 -18.45 -2.77
CA GLY A 644 -2.09 -17.97 -2.43
C GLY A 644 -2.74 -17.19 -3.57
N LYS A 645 -1.97 -16.31 -4.24
CA LYS A 645 -2.44 -15.47 -5.36
C LYS A 645 -2.54 -16.23 -6.68
N HIS A 646 -1.59 -17.13 -6.93
CA HIS A 646 -1.49 -17.96 -8.13
C HIS A 646 -1.31 -19.43 -7.72
N PRO A 647 -2.40 -20.12 -7.33
CA PRO A 647 -2.32 -21.49 -6.86
C PRO A 647 -1.72 -22.44 -7.89
N ALA A 648 -0.85 -23.35 -7.46
CA ALA A 648 -0.23 -24.31 -8.35
C ALA A 648 -1.28 -25.30 -8.90
N PRO A 649 -1.37 -25.48 -10.25
CA PRO A 649 -2.30 -26.42 -10.87
C PRO A 649 -2.19 -27.83 -10.28
N ARG A 650 -3.29 -28.59 -10.34
CA ARG A 650 -3.30 -29.99 -9.91
C ARG A 650 -2.42 -30.83 -10.84
N GLN A 651 -1.58 -31.70 -10.27
CA GLN A 651 -0.96 -32.76 -11.05
C GLN A 651 -2.00 -33.82 -11.44
N LEU A 652 -1.89 -34.31 -12.68
CA LEU A 652 -2.69 -35.42 -13.19
C LEU A 652 -2.49 -36.66 -12.30
N ARG A 653 -3.57 -37.09 -11.66
CA ARG A 653 -3.58 -38.22 -10.73
C ARG A 653 -3.58 -39.54 -11.48
N THR A 654 -2.96 -40.57 -10.91
CA THR A 654 -3.10 -41.96 -11.40
C THR A 654 -4.52 -42.47 -11.14
N GLU A 655 -5.02 -43.40 -11.97
CA GLU A 655 -6.40 -43.93 -11.90
C GLU A 655 -6.84 -44.38 -10.49
N LYS A 656 -5.93 -44.99 -9.71
CA LYS A 656 -6.19 -45.40 -8.32
C LYS A 656 -6.45 -44.22 -7.38
N GLN A 657 -5.79 -43.07 -7.60
CA GLN A 657 -5.96 -41.86 -6.80
C GLN A 657 -7.25 -41.11 -7.19
N VAL A 658 -7.66 -41.16 -8.46
CA VAL A 658 -8.95 -40.63 -8.96
C VAL A 658 -10.12 -41.34 -8.29
N HIS A 659 -10.01 -42.66 -8.08
CA HIS A 659 -11.04 -43.46 -7.43
C HIS A 659 -11.22 -43.14 -5.93
N ALA A 660 -10.11 -42.85 -5.21
CA ALA A 660 -10.12 -42.57 -3.77
C ALA A 660 -10.54 -41.12 -3.40
N THR A 661 -10.50 -40.17 -4.35
CA THR A 661 -10.74 -38.74 -4.09
C THR A 661 -12.00 -38.17 -4.74
N GLY A 662 -12.84 -39.01 -5.36
CA GLY A 662 -14.11 -38.57 -5.97
C GLY A 662 -13.95 -37.89 -7.35
N GLY A 663 -12.79 -38.01 -8.00
CA GLY A 663 -12.50 -37.33 -9.28
C GLY A 663 -13.44 -37.70 -10.44
N ARG A 664 -13.95 -38.95 -10.46
CA ARG A 664 -14.97 -39.38 -11.42
C ARG A 664 -16.28 -38.59 -11.32
N SER A 665 -16.60 -38.03 -10.15
CA SER A 665 -17.81 -37.21 -9.99
C SER A 665 -17.64 -35.82 -10.61
N LEU A 666 -16.42 -35.27 -10.61
CA LEU A 666 -16.11 -34.01 -11.30
C LEU A 666 -16.09 -34.21 -12.81
N GLU A 667 -15.43 -35.27 -13.30
CA GLU A 667 -15.44 -35.67 -14.72
C GLU A 667 -16.87 -35.93 -15.23
N ALA A 668 -17.71 -36.58 -14.40
CA ALA A 668 -19.11 -36.78 -14.72
C ALA A 668 -19.89 -35.45 -14.80
N ARG A 669 -19.61 -34.47 -13.91
CA ARG A 669 -20.24 -33.14 -13.93
C ARG A 669 -19.83 -32.32 -15.15
N THR A 670 -18.56 -32.33 -15.53
CA THR A 670 -18.10 -31.62 -16.74
C THR A 670 -18.63 -32.26 -18.02
N ALA A 671 -18.77 -33.59 -18.05
CA ALA A 671 -19.35 -34.29 -19.20
C ALA A 671 -20.89 -34.20 -19.27
N LEU A 672 -21.57 -34.07 -18.12
CA LEU A 672 -23.04 -33.94 -17.99
C LEU A 672 -23.41 -32.67 -17.21
N PRO A 673 -23.28 -31.47 -17.81
CA PRO A 673 -23.79 -30.23 -17.21
C PRO A 673 -25.31 -30.27 -17.03
N LYS A 674 -25.85 -29.42 -16.14
CA LYS A 674 -27.26 -29.43 -15.72
C LYS A 674 -28.23 -29.46 -16.90
N ASP A 675 -28.07 -28.57 -17.86
CA ASP A 675 -28.97 -28.44 -19.01
C ASP A 675 -28.95 -29.71 -19.88
N ARG A 676 -27.77 -30.30 -20.05
CA ARG A 676 -27.62 -31.56 -20.80
C ARG A 676 -28.23 -32.75 -20.05
N LEU A 677 -28.11 -32.79 -18.73
CA LEU A 677 -28.77 -33.82 -17.93
C LEU A 677 -30.30 -33.64 -17.94
N VAL A 678 -30.81 -32.40 -17.90
CA VAL A 678 -32.23 -32.09 -18.06
C VAL A 678 -32.72 -32.51 -19.45
N GLU A 679 -32.00 -32.18 -20.51
CA GLU A 679 -32.33 -32.60 -21.87
C GLU A 679 -32.37 -34.13 -21.98
N LEU A 680 -31.34 -34.85 -21.53
CA LEU A 680 -31.27 -36.30 -21.64
C LEU A 680 -32.30 -37.02 -20.74
N TYR A 681 -32.49 -36.55 -19.51
CA TYR A 681 -33.33 -37.20 -18.50
C TYR A 681 -34.79 -36.74 -18.53
N CYS A 682 -35.07 -35.45 -18.70
CA CYS A 682 -36.42 -34.90 -18.68
C CYS A 682 -37.04 -34.83 -20.08
N GLU A 683 -36.30 -34.32 -21.08
CA GLU A 683 -36.84 -34.09 -22.43
C GLU A 683 -36.81 -35.35 -23.31
N GLN A 684 -35.63 -35.94 -23.47
CA GLN A 684 -35.39 -37.17 -24.25
C GLN A 684 -35.81 -38.44 -23.52
N ARG A 685 -36.27 -38.30 -22.28
CA ARG A 685 -36.77 -39.36 -21.39
C ARG A 685 -35.84 -40.58 -21.17
N ARG A 686 -34.53 -40.47 -21.41
CA ARG A 686 -33.58 -41.59 -21.23
C ARG A 686 -33.49 -42.05 -19.78
N SER A 687 -33.24 -43.34 -19.57
CA SER A 687 -33.10 -43.91 -18.23
C SER A 687 -31.73 -43.61 -17.62
N LEU A 688 -31.63 -43.62 -16.29
CA LEU A 688 -30.35 -43.41 -15.58
C LEU A 688 -29.27 -44.44 -15.96
N ARG A 689 -29.66 -45.62 -16.44
CA ARG A 689 -28.73 -46.65 -16.91
C ARG A 689 -28.14 -46.32 -18.27
N GLU A 690 -28.97 -45.82 -19.20
CA GLU A 690 -28.52 -45.44 -20.54
C GLU A 690 -27.61 -44.23 -20.50
N ILE A 691 -27.97 -43.23 -19.69
CA ILE A 691 -27.10 -42.06 -19.47
C ILE A 691 -25.78 -42.51 -18.81
N ALA A 692 -25.84 -43.42 -17.84
CA ALA A 692 -24.62 -43.95 -17.18
C ALA A 692 -23.69 -44.68 -18.16
N ALA A 693 -24.25 -45.52 -19.04
CA ALA A 693 -23.52 -46.25 -20.05
C ALA A 693 -22.91 -45.31 -21.11
N GLN A 694 -23.66 -44.29 -21.55
CA GLN A 694 -23.22 -43.34 -22.57
C GLN A 694 -22.00 -42.53 -22.14
N PHE A 695 -21.91 -42.17 -20.85
CA PHE A 695 -20.83 -41.33 -20.31
C PHE A 695 -19.79 -42.11 -19.51
N GLY A 696 -19.85 -43.44 -19.48
CA GLY A 696 -18.86 -44.29 -18.81
C GLY A 696 -18.83 -44.15 -17.28
N VAL A 697 -19.94 -43.71 -16.67
CA VAL A 697 -20.09 -43.45 -15.23
C VAL A 697 -21.08 -44.43 -14.60
N SER A 698 -21.04 -44.60 -13.27
CA SER A 698 -21.98 -45.50 -12.60
C SER A 698 -23.37 -44.86 -12.45
N ARG A 699 -24.44 -45.67 -12.41
CA ARG A 699 -25.80 -45.20 -12.13
C ARG A 699 -25.90 -44.40 -10.82
N GLY A 700 -25.07 -44.78 -9.83
CA GLY A 700 -25.00 -44.08 -8.54
C GLY A 700 -24.49 -42.64 -8.69
N VAL A 701 -23.49 -42.42 -9.54
CA VAL A 701 -22.95 -41.07 -9.82
C VAL A 701 -24.02 -40.20 -10.48
N ILE A 702 -24.76 -40.70 -11.47
CA ILE A 702 -25.84 -39.92 -12.11
C ILE A 702 -26.98 -39.61 -11.13
N ARG A 703 -27.31 -40.52 -10.20
CA ARG A 703 -28.31 -40.23 -9.17
C ARG A 703 -27.85 -39.09 -8.24
N VAL A 704 -26.58 -39.09 -7.85
CA VAL A 704 -25.99 -37.98 -7.09
C VAL A 704 -26.04 -36.69 -7.91
N LEU A 705 -25.82 -36.72 -9.23
CA LEU A 705 -25.95 -35.54 -10.09
C LEU A 705 -27.38 -35.00 -10.19
N LEU A 706 -28.40 -35.87 -10.21
CA LEU A 706 -29.80 -35.44 -10.19
C LEU A 706 -30.14 -34.71 -8.89
N ASP A 707 -29.77 -35.31 -7.76
CA ASP A 707 -29.98 -34.72 -6.43
C ASP A 707 -29.22 -33.38 -6.32
N ASP A 708 -27.97 -33.34 -6.80
CA ASP A 708 -27.11 -32.16 -6.82
C ASP A 708 -27.66 -31.01 -7.69
N TYR A 709 -28.30 -31.31 -8.81
CA TYR A 709 -28.88 -30.30 -9.72
C TYR A 709 -30.33 -29.93 -9.38
N GLY A 710 -30.89 -30.53 -8.32
CA GLY A 710 -32.27 -30.32 -7.90
C GLY A 710 -33.30 -30.85 -8.91
N ILE A 711 -32.94 -31.87 -9.69
CA ILE A 711 -33.82 -32.48 -10.69
C ILE A 711 -34.59 -33.61 -10.00
N THR A 712 -35.91 -33.46 -9.88
CA THR A 712 -36.77 -34.47 -9.26
C THR A 712 -36.71 -35.79 -10.03
N PRO A 713 -36.39 -36.92 -9.37
CA PRO A 713 -36.45 -38.22 -10.00
C PRO A 713 -37.86 -38.51 -10.49
N ARG A 714 -38.00 -38.99 -11.72
CA ARG A 714 -39.30 -39.41 -12.27
C ARG A 714 -39.89 -40.51 -11.39
N GLU A 715 -41.15 -40.37 -10.98
CA GLU A 715 -41.87 -41.41 -10.23
C GLU A 715 -41.75 -42.74 -10.98
N ALA A 716 -41.35 -43.79 -10.26
CA ALA A 716 -41.24 -45.12 -10.83
C ALA A 716 -42.65 -45.59 -11.22
N GLN A 717 -42.96 -45.61 -12.51
CA GLN A 717 -44.16 -46.30 -12.99
C GLN A 717 -44.02 -47.79 -12.63
N PRO A 718 -45.01 -48.40 -11.95
CA PRO A 718 -44.97 -49.83 -11.70
C PRO A 718 -45.12 -50.55 -13.05
N GLU A 719 -44.06 -51.22 -13.50
CA GLU A 719 -44.20 -52.19 -14.59
C GLU A 719 -45.31 -53.20 -14.22
N PRO A 720 -46.13 -53.66 -15.17
CA PRO A 720 -47.13 -54.67 -14.90
C PRO A 720 -46.43 -55.93 -14.40
N LYS A 721 -46.52 -56.20 -13.09
CA LYS A 721 -46.02 -57.44 -12.49
C LYS A 721 -46.79 -58.59 -13.12
N ILE A 722 -46.14 -59.38 -13.98
CA ILE A 722 -46.65 -60.68 -14.40
C ILE A 722 -46.92 -61.49 -13.12
N MET A 723 -48.19 -61.69 -12.80
CA MET A 723 -48.64 -62.35 -11.60
C MET A 723 -48.80 -63.83 -11.91
N VAL A 724 -47.84 -64.66 -11.48
CA VAL A 724 -47.97 -66.12 -11.60
C VAL A 724 -48.97 -66.58 -10.54
N SER A 725 -50.06 -67.24 -10.95
CA SER A 725 -51.05 -67.74 -10.01
C SER A 725 -50.49 -68.91 -9.19
N ARG A 726 -50.96 -69.05 -7.94
CA ARG A 726 -50.58 -70.14 -7.05
C ARG A 726 -50.88 -71.50 -7.66
N ASP A 727 -52.05 -71.65 -8.28
CA ASP A 727 -52.53 -72.94 -8.78
C ASP A 727 -51.70 -73.42 -9.97
N TRP A 728 -51.32 -72.51 -10.89
CA TRP A 728 -50.45 -72.85 -12.01
C TRP A 728 -49.05 -73.25 -11.54
N LEU A 729 -48.47 -72.48 -10.60
CA LEU A 729 -47.12 -72.79 -10.11
C LEU A 729 -47.11 -74.09 -9.29
N TYR A 730 -48.15 -74.37 -8.53
CA TYR A 730 -48.29 -75.61 -7.77
C TYR A 730 -48.45 -76.82 -8.70
N ASP A 731 -49.34 -76.73 -9.69
CA ASP A 731 -49.54 -77.76 -10.70
C ASP A 731 -48.25 -78.08 -11.46
N GLN A 732 -47.56 -77.06 -11.98
CA GLN A 732 -46.37 -77.26 -12.80
C GLN A 732 -45.14 -77.71 -11.98
N TYR A 733 -44.96 -77.19 -10.76
CA TYR A 733 -43.79 -77.48 -9.91
C TYR A 733 -43.96 -78.74 -9.03
N VAL A 734 -45.17 -78.97 -8.50
CA VAL A 734 -45.46 -80.07 -7.56
C VAL A 734 -46.04 -81.28 -8.30
N TYR A 735 -47.06 -81.09 -9.15
CA TYR A 735 -47.73 -82.19 -9.84
C TYR A 735 -46.92 -82.69 -11.05
N HIS A 736 -46.58 -81.78 -11.98
CA HIS A 736 -45.78 -82.09 -13.19
C HIS A 736 -44.26 -82.14 -12.94
N ARG A 737 -43.83 -81.86 -11.70
CA ARG A 737 -42.45 -81.92 -11.22
C ARG A 737 -41.39 -81.14 -12.01
N ARG A 738 -41.78 -80.13 -12.81
CA ARG A 738 -40.87 -79.30 -13.61
C ARG A 738 -39.97 -78.43 -12.72
N THR A 739 -38.80 -78.05 -13.23
CA THR A 739 -37.82 -77.29 -12.43
C THR A 739 -38.12 -75.79 -12.47
N LEU A 740 -37.78 -75.06 -11.39
CA LEU A 740 -37.93 -73.59 -11.39
C LEU A 740 -37.16 -72.88 -12.52
N PRO A 741 -35.96 -73.34 -12.94
CA PRO A 741 -35.31 -72.86 -14.15
C PRO A 741 -36.15 -72.97 -15.42
N ASP A 742 -36.76 -74.12 -15.69
CA ASP A 742 -37.56 -74.32 -16.90
C ASP A 742 -38.81 -73.44 -16.90
N LEU A 743 -39.49 -73.35 -15.75
CA LEU A 743 -40.68 -72.50 -15.58
C LEU A 743 -40.32 -71.01 -15.70
N ALA A 744 -39.14 -70.61 -15.23
CA ALA A 744 -38.64 -69.25 -15.35
C ALA A 744 -38.30 -68.90 -16.80
N GLN A 745 -37.72 -69.83 -17.56
CA GLN A 745 -37.46 -69.67 -18.99
C GLN A 745 -38.77 -69.53 -19.80
N GLU A 746 -39.77 -70.37 -19.51
CA GLU A 746 -41.07 -70.35 -20.21
C GLU A 746 -41.87 -69.07 -19.93
N THR A 747 -41.84 -68.56 -18.71
CA THR A 747 -42.56 -67.34 -18.30
C THR A 747 -41.76 -66.04 -18.49
N GLY A 748 -40.56 -66.14 -19.08
CA GLY A 748 -39.69 -64.99 -19.36
C GLY A 748 -39.15 -64.26 -18.14
N MET A 749 -39.11 -64.91 -16.96
CA MET A 749 -38.61 -64.29 -15.71
C MET A 749 -37.35 -64.97 -15.17
N SER A 750 -36.69 -64.35 -14.19
CA SER A 750 -35.53 -64.97 -13.56
C SER A 750 -35.93 -66.08 -12.58
N THR A 751 -35.07 -67.10 -12.44
CA THR A 751 -35.25 -68.21 -11.50
C THR A 751 -35.43 -67.74 -10.05
N ALA A 752 -34.75 -66.66 -9.68
CA ALA A 752 -34.88 -66.00 -8.39
C ALA A 752 -36.24 -65.30 -8.20
N ASN A 753 -36.89 -64.86 -9.29
CA ASN A 753 -38.24 -64.30 -9.25
C ASN A 753 -39.29 -65.42 -9.09
N MET A 754 -39.12 -66.53 -9.82
CA MET A 754 -40.00 -67.70 -9.71
C MET A 754 -39.94 -68.36 -8.32
N ALA A 755 -38.74 -68.45 -7.73
CA ALA A 755 -38.57 -68.90 -6.34
C ALA A 755 -39.23 -67.95 -5.33
N ARG A 756 -39.30 -66.65 -5.63
CA ARG A 756 -39.99 -65.66 -4.80
C ARG A 756 -41.50 -65.87 -4.86
N TRP A 757 -42.07 -66.10 -6.05
CA TRP A 757 -43.48 -66.46 -6.22
C TRP A 757 -43.84 -67.78 -5.52
N ALA A 758 -42.99 -68.80 -5.59
CA ALA A 758 -43.18 -70.05 -4.84
C ALA A 758 -43.24 -69.80 -3.32
N LYS A 759 -42.38 -68.91 -2.80
CA LYS A 759 -42.40 -68.51 -1.39
C LYS A 759 -43.62 -67.66 -1.03
N THR A 760 -44.04 -66.75 -1.91
CA THR A 760 -45.23 -65.90 -1.71
C THR A 760 -46.53 -66.71 -1.68
N HIS A 761 -46.57 -67.84 -2.40
CA HIS A 761 -47.73 -68.73 -2.49
C HIS A 761 -47.65 -69.95 -1.55
N ASP A 762 -46.69 -69.97 -0.62
CA ASP A 762 -46.42 -71.06 0.32
C ASP A 762 -46.26 -72.44 -0.33
N ILE A 763 -45.60 -72.49 -1.49
CA ILE A 763 -45.28 -73.74 -2.18
C ILE A 763 -43.92 -74.23 -1.67
N PRO A 764 -43.83 -75.42 -1.06
CA PRO A 764 -42.60 -75.92 -0.46
C PRO A 764 -41.51 -76.13 -1.52
N LEU A 765 -40.43 -75.36 -1.42
CA LEU A 765 -39.28 -75.46 -2.31
C LEU A 765 -38.49 -76.74 -2.01
N ARG A 766 -38.14 -77.49 -3.06
CA ARG A 766 -37.24 -78.63 -2.95
C ARG A 766 -35.89 -78.16 -2.40
N SER A 767 -35.29 -78.95 -1.50
CA SER A 767 -34.01 -78.64 -0.88
C SER A 767 -32.91 -78.46 -1.93
N ARG A 768 -32.07 -77.42 -1.74
CA ARG A 768 -30.92 -77.16 -2.61
C ARG A 768 -29.90 -78.28 -2.46
N GLY A 769 -29.68 -79.06 -3.52
CA GLY A 769 -28.68 -80.13 -3.55
C GLY A 769 -29.18 -81.50 -4.02
N GLY A 770 -30.42 -81.62 -4.51
CA GLY A 770 -30.85 -82.83 -5.22
C GLY A 770 -30.10 -82.98 -6.54
N ALA A 771 -29.11 -83.88 -6.58
CA ALA A 771 -28.42 -84.28 -7.80
C ALA A 771 -29.42 -84.75 -8.87
N SER A 772 -29.10 -84.50 -10.14
CA SER A 772 -29.88 -84.96 -11.29
C SER A 772 -30.26 -86.44 -11.14
N HIS A 773 -31.49 -86.79 -11.51
CA HIS A 773 -32.06 -88.14 -11.43
C HIS A 773 -31.18 -89.19 -12.15
N ASP A 774 -30.38 -88.78 -13.14
CA ASP A 774 -29.43 -89.63 -13.84
C ASP A 774 -28.17 -89.97 -13.03
N GLN A 775 -27.72 -89.07 -12.15
CA GLN A 775 -26.49 -89.25 -11.38
C GLN A 775 -26.70 -90.22 -10.21
N ILE A 776 -27.89 -90.22 -9.59
CA ILE A 776 -28.27 -91.16 -8.53
C ILE A 776 -28.38 -92.59 -9.09
N ARG A 777 -28.94 -92.77 -10.30
CA ARG A 777 -28.99 -94.07 -10.99
C ARG A 777 -27.61 -94.66 -11.26
N ARG A 778 -26.66 -93.85 -11.76
CA ARG A 778 -25.28 -94.30 -12.03
C ARG A 778 -24.56 -94.73 -10.75
N THR A 779 -24.63 -93.92 -9.70
CA THR A 779 -23.99 -94.25 -8.42
C THR A 779 -24.61 -95.49 -7.75
N GLN A 780 -25.90 -95.76 -7.92
CA GLN A 780 -26.54 -97.01 -7.45
C GLN A 780 -26.13 -98.24 -8.28
N GLN A 781 -26.01 -98.13 -9.61
CA GLN A 781 -25.51 -99.22 -10.46
C GLN A 781 -24.03 -99.55 -10.17
N GLU A 782 -23.20 -98.52 -9.97
CA GLU A 782 -21.78 -98.67 -9.62
C GLU A 782 -21.60 -99.27 -8.21
N ALA A 783 -22.45 -98.92 -7.24
CA ALA A 783 -22.46 -99.53 -5.91
C ALA A 783 -22.87 -101.01 -5.93
N ALA A 784 -23.78 -101.42 -6.81
CA ALA A 784 -24.19 -102.81 -6.95
C ALA A 784 -23.07 -103.70 -7.53
N ALA A 785 -22.27 -103.16 -8.45
CA ALA A 785 -21.16 -103.87 -9.11
C ALA A 785 -19.83 -103.84 -8.32
N ALA A 786 -19.71 -102.98 -7.30
CA ALA A 786 -18.50 -102.85 -6.49
C ALA A 786 -18.38 -103.93 -5.39
N PRO A 787 -17.15 -104.31 -4.99
CA PRO A 787 -16.89 -105.18 -3.83
C PRO A 787 -17.57 -104.66 -2.55
N GLU A 788 -18.05 -105.56 -1.69
CA GLU A 788 -18.84 -105.21 -0.49
C GLU A 788 -18.18 -104.13 0.38
N ILE A 789 -16.85 -104.16 0.50
CA ILE A 789 -16.07 -103.20 1.30
C ILE A 789 -16.14 -101.76 0.77
N LEU A 790 -16.49 -101.52 -0.50
CA LEU A 790 -16.54 -100.18 -1.11
C LEU A 790 -17.95 -99.59 -1.15
N ARG A 791 -19.00 -100.41 -1.00
CA ARG A 791 -20.40 -99.99 -1.14
C ARG A 791 -20.79 -98.84 -0.19
N PRO A 792 -20.37 -98.81 1.09
CA PRO A 792 -20.73 -97.72 2.00
C PRO A 792 -20.14 -96.36 1.58
N ALA A 793 -18.98 -96.35 0.91
CA ALA A 793 -18.32 -95.13 0.43
C ALA A 793 -18.90 -94.59 -0.89
N LEU A 794 -19.74 -95.37 -1.58
CA LEU A 794 -20.34 -95.04 -2.88
C LEU A 794 -21.63 -94.21 -2.76
N VAL A 795 -21.60 -93.19 -1.90
CA VAL A 795 -22.75 -92.31 -1.65
C VAL A 795 -22.44 -90.87 -2.10
N GLY A 796 -23.28 -90.36 -3.01
CA GLY A 796 -23.26 -88.97 -3.48
C GLY A 796 -22.28 -88.65 -4.61
N HIS A 797 -22.26 -87.38 -5.04
CA HIS A 797 -21.47 -86.91 -6.19
C HIS A 797 -19.97 -87.22 -6.03
N GLY A 798 -19.35 -87.79 -7.07
CA GLY A 798 -17.89 -88.00 -7.14
C GLY A 798 -17.35 -89.04 -6.13
N ALA A 799 -18.19 -89.98 -5.69
CA ALA A 799 -17.81 -91.00 -4.72
C ALA A 799 -16.63 -91.87 -5.20
N TRP A 800 -16.66 -92.27 -6.46
CA TRP A 800 -15.60 -93.08 -7.06
C TRP A 800 -14.27 -92.33 -7.21
N GLU A 801 -14.34 -91.06 -7.63
CA GLU A 801 -13.17 -90.18 -7.74
C GLU A 801 -12.48 -89.98 -6.38
N ARG A 802 -13.22 -90.00 -5.26
CA ARG A 802 -12.63 -89.96 -3.91
C ARG A 802 -11.85 -91.24 -3.59
N LEU A 803 -12.43 -92.41 -3.88
CA LEU A 803 -11.78 -93.71 -3.67
C LEU A 803 -10.49 -93.84 -4.51
N GLU A 804 -10.50 -93.30 -5.73
CA GLU A 804 -9.32 -93.27 -6.60
C GLU A 804 -8.25 -92.32 -6.12
N ARG A 805 -8.63 -91.11 -5.73
CA ARG A 805 -7.70 -90.15 -5.13
C ARG A 805 -7.08 -90.71 -3.86
N PHE A 806 -7.83 -91.46 -3.05
CA PHE A 806 -7.32 -92.16 -1.89
C PHE A 806 -6.33 -93.27 -2.28
N ALA A 807 -6.68 -94.13 -3.23
CA ALA A 807 -5.80 -95.21 -3.71
C ALA A 807 -4.51 -94.67 -4.34
N ALA A 808 -4.59 -93.56 -5.08
CA ALA A 808 -3.42 -92.87 -5.62
C ALA A 808 -2.59 -92.20 -4.51
N ALA A 809 -3.24 -91.56 -3.54
CA ALA A 809 -2.57 -90.92 -2.41
C ALA A 809 -1.80 -91.91 -1.53
N SER A 810 -2.27 -93.16 -1.41
CA SER A 810 -1.65 -94.19 -0.57
C SER A 810 -0.20 -94.57 -0.93
N SER A 811 0.25 -94.25 -2.14
CA SER A 811 1.60 -94.54 -2.63
C SER A 811 2.65 -93.51 -2.21
N TYR A 812 2.25 -92.42 -1.55
CA TYR A 812 3.14 -91.32 -1.14
C TYR A 812 3.45 -91.36 0.36
N ARG A 813 4.52 -90.67 0.79
CA ARG A 813 4.96 -90.70 2.21
C ARG A 813 4.12 -89.79 3.11
N THR A 814 3.47 -88.77 2.55
CA THR A 814 2.60 -87.84 3.27
C THR A 814 1.43 -87.36 2.40
N ILE A 815 0.33 -86.91 3.03
CA ILE A 815 -0.82 -86.32 2.32
C ILE A 815 -0.42 -85.03 1.58
N THR A 816 0.52 -84.26 2.14
CA THR A 816 1.05 -83.03 1.53
C THR A 816 1.79 -83.33 0.21
N GLU A 817 2.58 -84.39 0.19
CA GLU A 817 3.27 -84.88 -1.01
C GLU A 817 2.28 -85.43 -2.04
N ALA A 818 1.29 -86.23 -1.62
CA ALA A 818 0.24 -86.74 -2.49
C ALA A 818 -0.57 -85.61 -3.14
N ALA A 819 -0.98 -84.60 -2.36
CA ALA A 819 -1.75 -83.47 -2.86
C ALA A 819 -0.95 -82.68 -3.92
N ARG A 820 0.33 -82.40 -3.65
CA ARG A 820 1.20 -81.69 -4.61
C ARG A 820 1.36 -82.47 -5.91
N THR A 821 1.63 -83.77 -5.84
CA THR A 821 1.88 -84.60 -7.02
C THR A 821 0.61 -84.87 -7.84
N LEU A 822 -0.54 -84.97 -7.19
CA LEU A 822 -1.85 -85.15 -7.85
C LEU A 822 -2.47 -83.83 -8.34
N GLY A 823 -1.78 -82.68 -8.18
CA GLY A 823 -2.28 -81.37 -8.59
C GLY A 823 -3.45 -80.84 -7.76
N LEU A 824 -3.62 -81.33 -6.53
CA LEU A 824 -4.73 -81.00 -5.63
C LEU A 824 -4.26 -80.12 -4.46
N ARG A 825 -5.17 -79.33 -3.89
CA ARG A 825 -4.91 -78.66 -2.60
C ARG A 825 -5.02 -79.68 -1.46
N GLN A 826 -4.14 -79.58 -0.47
CA GLN A 826 -4.08 -80.50 0.67
C GLN A 826 -5.40 -80.58 1.46
N SER A 827 -6.03 -79.43 1.72
CA SER A 827 -7.27 -79.37 2.52
C SER A 827 -8.42 -80.19 1.90
N PRO A 828 -8.77 -80.04 0.61
CA PRO A 828 -9.75 -80.89 -0.06
C PRO A 828 -9.44 -82.40 0.01
N LEU A 829 -8.18 -82.79 -0.19
CA LEU A 829 -7.79 -84.21 -0.14
C LEU A 829 -7.97 -84.79 1.27
N THR A 830 -7.59 -84.04 2.31
CA THR A 830 -7.82 -84.43 3.71
C THR A 830 -9.30 -84.59 4.01
N THR A 831 -10.15 -83.65 3.58
CA THR A 831 -11.61 -83.74 3.78
C THR A 831 -12.21 -84.95 3.06
N GLN A 832 -11.74 -85.27 1.85
CA GLN A 832 -12.18 -86.46 1.11
C GLN A 832 -11.81 -87.76 1.83
N ILE A 833 -10.58 -87.86 2.37
CA ILE A 833 -10.13 -89.04 3.14
C ILE A 833 -10.94 -89.18 4.43
N ASN A 834 -11.13 -88.10 5.19
CA ASN A 834 -11.91 -88.16 6.44
C ASN A 834 -13.37 -88.56 6.18
N ARG A 835 -13.93 -88.16 5.04
CA ARG A 835 -15.27 -88.58 4.63
C ARG A 835 -15.31 -90.07 4.30
N LEU A 836 -14.31 -90.61 3.59
CA LEU A 836 -14.21 -92.05 3.35
C LEU A 836 -14.04 -92.84 4.65
N GLU A 837 -13.26 -92.34 5.60
CA GLU A 837 -13.13 -92.96 6.94
C GLU A 837 -14.46 -93.00 7.70
N HIS A 838 -15.27 -91.93 7.57
CA HIS A 838 -16.61 -91.89 8.14
C HIS A 838 -17.57 -92.85 7.44
N ASP A 839 -17.62 -92.82 6.10
CA ASP A 839 -18.53 -93.62 5.30
C ASP A 839 -18.20 -95.13 5.41
N LEU A 840 -16.93 -95.51 5.60
CA LEU A 840 -16.47 -96.89 5.77
C LEU A 840 -16.37 -97.34 7.24
N GLY A 841 -16.65 -96.45 8.19
CA GLY A 841 -16.71 -96.78 9.61
C GLY A 841 -15.35 -97.07 10.28
N GLY A 842 -14.23 -96.59 9.72
CA GLY A 842 -12.90 -96.83 10.28
C GLY A 842 -11.78 -96.00 9.66
N SER A 843 -10.66 -95.85 10.39
CA SER A 843 -9.48 -95.12 9.92
C SER A 843 -8.80 -95.87 8.77
N LEU A 844 -8.50 -95.17 7.67
CA LEU A 844 -7.88 -95.75 6.48
C LEU A 844 -6.35 -95.53 6.45
N LEU A 845 -5.87 -94.51 7.16
CA LEU A 845 -4.45 -94.14 7.23
C LEU A 845 -4.01 -93.81 8.65
N GLU A 846 -2.88 -94.38 9.06
CA GLU A 846 -2.07 -93.84 10.14
C GLU A 846 -1.37 -92.58 9.63
N ARG A 847 -1.69 -91.44 10.24
CA ARG A 847 -1.21 -90.13 9.78
C ARG A 847 0.30 -90.00 9.99
N ALA A 848 0.97 -89.34 9.04
CA ALA A 848 2.42 -89.13 9.12
C ALA A 848 2.79 -88.24 10.31
N GLU A 849 3.77 -88.69 11.11
CA GLU A 849 4.37 -87.93 12.21
C GLU A 849 5.83 -87.56 11.84
N ARG A 850 6.46 -86.68 12.61
CA ARG A 850 7.82 -86.18 12.30
C ARG A 850 8.82 -87.34 12.21
N GLY A 851 9.29 -87.66 10.99
CA GLY A 851 10.21 -88.78 10.73
C GLY A 851 9.55 -90.14 10.43
N ARG A 852 8.21 -90.25 10.48
CA ARG A 852 7.45 -91.47 10.17
C ARG A 852 6.48 -91.23 9.00
N PRO A 853 6.61 -91.94 7.86
CA PRO A 853 5.69 -91.79 6.73
C PRO A 853 4.29 -92.33 7.08
N MET A 854 3.26 -91.84 6.39
CA MET A 854 1.90 -92.38 6.55
C MET A 854 1.86 -93.86 6.14
N ARG A 855 1.07 -94.66 6.87
CA ARG A 855 0.88 -96.09 6.61
C ARG A 855 -0.60 -96.40 6.45
N LEU A 856 -0.93 -97.30 5.53
CA LEU A 856 -2.28 -97.82 5.40
C LEU A 856 -2.61 -98.71 6.61
N THR A 857 -3.77 -98.48 7.21
CA THR A 857 -4.36 -99.42 8.18
C THR A 857 -4.77 -100.71 7.46
N GLN A 858 -5.17 -101.75 8.20
CA GLN A 858 -5.68 -102.97 7.59
C GLN A 858 -6.87 -102.68 6.66
N LEU A 859 -7.83 -101.88 7.13
CA LEU A 859 -8.98 -101.41 6.35
C LEU A 859 -8.53 -100.61 5.11
N GLY A 860 -7.54 -99.73 5.26
CA GLY A 860 -6.97 -98.96 4.15
C GLY A 860 -6.34 -99.84 3.07
N ARG A 861 -5.62 -100.90 3.45
CA ARG A 861 -5.05 -101.87 2.50
C ARG A 861 -6.13 -102.62 1.74
N ASP A 862 -7.18 -103.06 2.44
CA ASP A 862 -8.28 -103.82 1.84
C ASP A 862 -9.10 -102.95 0.86
N VAL A 863 -9.31 -101.67 1.18
CA VAL A 863 -9.96 -100.68 0.31
C VAL A 863 -9.11 -100.38 -0.93
N VAL A 864 -7.80 -100.14 -0.78
CA VAL A 864 -6.90 -99.91 -1.94
C VAL A 864 -6.84 -101.14 -2.85
N ALA A 865 -6.78 -102.34 -2.28
CA ALA A 865 -6.80 -103.58 -3.04
C ALA A 865 -8.13 -103.79 -3.79
N ALA A 866 -9.26 -103.45 -3.16
CA ALA A 866 -10.58 -103.53 -3.79
C ALA A 866 -10.75 -102.51 -4.93
N VAL A 867 -10.26 -101.28 -4.76
CA VAL A 867 -10.29 -100.24 -5.81
C VAL A 867 -9.42 -100.65 -7.01
N ARG A 868 -8.22 -101.20 -6.76
CA ARG A 868 -7.32 -101.67 -7.83
C ARG A 868 -7.91 -102.86 -8.59
N ARG A 869 -8.44 -103.87 -7.90
CA ARG A 869 -9.10 -105.04 -8.52
C ARG A 869 -10.32 -104.68 -9.35
N HIS A 870 -11.10 -103.66 -8.95
CA HIS A 870 -12.27 -103.24 -9.71
C HIS A 870 -11.92 -102.44 -10.99
N ARG A 871 -10.67 -101.97 -11.12
CA ARG A 871 -10.18 -101.14 -12.23
C ARG A 871 -9.27 -101.88 -13.21
N GLU A 872 -8.87 -103.12 -12.92
CA GLU A 872 -8.17 -103.97 -13.89
C GLU A 872 -9.18 -104.49 -14.93
N PRO A 873 -9.04 -104.13 -16.23
CA PRO A 873 -9.86 -104.75 -17.27
C PRO A 873 -9.48 -106.22 -17.39
N ALA A 874 -10.48 -107.11 -17.44
CA ALA A 874 -10.28 -108.52 -17.68
C ALA A 874 -9.38 -108.72 -18.91
N SER A 875 -8.20 -109.30 -18.68
CA SER A 875 -7.35 -109.93 -19.69
C SER A 875 -7.07 -111.34 -19.21
#